data_AF-A0A1X7G6T9-F1
#
_entry.id   AF-A0A1X7G6T9-F1
#
_cell.length_a   1.000
_cell.length_b   1.000
_cell.length_c   1.000
_cell.angle_alpha   90.00
_cell.angle_beta   90.00
_cell.angle_gamma   90.00
#
_symmetry.space_group_name_H-M   'P 1'
#
loop_
_entity.id
_entity.type
_entity.pdbx_description
1 polymer ?
#
loop_
_entity_poly.entity_id
_entity_poly.type
_entity_poly.pdbx_seq_one_letter_code
_entity_poly.pdbx_strand_id
1 'polypeptide(L)'
;MTSTPSNQAGFDALSYLAANPDLIRAFGVDTTAAAQHYSTHGIAEGRSTTFDALSYEAANPDLPAAFGTDTVAATRHYIEFGLKEGRTTTFDALSYVAANPDLLAAFGTDTAAATRHYIEFGLREGRNTYFNTAGYLSANADLRAAFGTDMTAAQRHYIQNGFREGRTIPIDDYAENTTTIGRVSSGTAATGMIERAYDVDWFKTTLNAGTTYTLSVTFPGKGTHDFALIDERGTILASDSDPNGDGVHTVTYTPGTSSSVYAAVSGFSTGRYSIAMTGGDVTNTTTTTTTTTITTTTPVTLSDDFSDNIWTTGRLTVGGTASGVVEKDFDKDWFAVTLERGSVYRFGTSVGTGGSRPTLRLYDAAGYRMTTRSYMPGGESMTSTPEITVATTGTYYLEHDFVLGPGARSAVPYTVWAQKVAIDSAFSDDFGDSPGTAGRMSVGETITGAINQTWDEDYIALSLQQGHSYTFDVTTPGQAFNLAINDALGNEGWLGPSDDSAGIYYYTSRDGHRFYSYTANKTETYRIKLSGNDVGPYSLKATDNGMVDDIANDASTTAGLAIGGSATGHIDYRPTGGALNGDSDWFAVSLQAGQTYEFDLKRNGDGAGLILRDQQGNAVSGGTSVDFWNYTWGNDSLLYTATRSGTHYLTVNALMAGTGTDLAGYTVSAHQIG
;
A
#
# COMPACT_ATOMS: atom_id res chain seq x y z
N MET A 1 13.91 38.63 -55.04
CA MET A 1 14.43 38.39 -53.67
C MET A 1 13.30 38.68 -52.70
N THR A 2 12.72 37.65 -52.11
CA THR A 2 11.91 37.77 -50.89
C THR A 2 12.28 36.55 -50.06
N SER A 3 13.07 36.84 -49.03
CA SER A 3 13.72 35.94 -48.10
C SER A 3 12.72 34.99 -47.44
N THR A 4 13.07 33.70 -47.42
CA THR A 4 12.59 32.70 -46.46
C THR A 4 12.59 33.32 -45.06
N PRO A 5 11.48 33.33 -44.29
CA PRO A 5 11.55 33.71 -42.89
C PRO A 5 12.42 32.66 -42.20
N SER A 6 13.59 33.10 -41.78
CA SER A 6 14.49 32.35 -40.92
C SER A 6 13.70 31.81 -39.73
N ASN A 7 13.88 30.53 -39.45
CA ASN A 7 13.69 29.96 -38.12
C ASN A 7 14.39 30.92 -37.14
N GLN A 8 13.65 31.79 -36.44
CA GLN A 8 14.25 32.77 -35.55
C GLN A 8 14.98 31.97 -34.47
N ALA A 9 16.31 32.09 -34.43
CA ALA A 9 17.12 31.42 -33.42
C ALA A 9 16.58 31.80 -32.03
N GLY A 10 16.04 30.82 -31.30
CA GLY A 10 15.44 31.00 -29.98
C GLY A 10 13.91 31.09 -29.91
N PHE A 11 13.18 31.02 -31.03
CA PHE A 11 11.72 30.90 -31.02
C PHE A 11 11.29 29.43 -31.02
N ASP A 12 10.64 28.99 -29.94
CA ASP A 12 10.06 27.65 -29.84
C ASP A 12 8.62 27.66 -30.38
N ALA A 13 8.47 27.24 -31.63
CA ALA A 13 7.17 27.19 -32.31
C ALA A 13 6.19 26.18 -31.67
N LEU A 14 6.68 25.09 -31.08
CA LEU A 14 5.82 24.13 -30.39
C LEU A 14 5.32 24.72 -29.06
N SER A 15 6.21 25.35 -28.29
CA SER A 15 5.82 26.05 -27.06
C SER A 15 4.84 27.19 -27.33
N TYR A 16 5.04 27.93 -28.42
CA TYR A 16 4.10 28.95 -28.88
C TYR A 16 2.72 28.37 -29.26
N LEU A 17 2.67 27.25 -29.98
CA LEU A 17 1.40 26.57 -30.25
C LEU A 17 0.72 26.12 -28.95
N ALA A 18 1.45 25.44 -28.07
CA ALA A 18 0.94 24.94 -26.79
C ALA A 18 0.44 26.04 -25.85
N ALA A 19 1.07 27.21 -25.86
CA ALA A 19 0.63 28.37 -25.08
C ALA A 19 -0.64 29.04 -25.65
N ASN A 20 -1.04 28.73 -26.89
CA ASN A 20 -2.16 29.39 -27.58
C ASN A 20 -3.11 28.34 -28.21
N PRO A 21 -4.10 27.84 -27.44
CA PRO A 21 -4.99 26.75 -27.88
C PRO A 21 -5.82 27.02 -29.14
N ASP A 22 -6.10 28.28 -29.48
CA ASP A 22 -6.72 28.66 -30.75
C ASP A 22 -5.82 28.36 -31.95
N LEU A 23 -4.50 28.54 -31.81
CA LEU A 23 -3.53 28.24 -32.85
C LEU A 23 -3.36 26.73 -33.04
N ILE A 24 -3.47 25.92 -31.98
CA ILE A 24 -3.55 24.46 -32.11
C ILE A 24 -4.75 24.06 -32.96
N ARG A 25 -5.92 24.67 -32.75
CA ARG A 25 -7.12 24.36 -33.54
C ARG A 25 -6.98 24.79 -35.00
N ALA A 26 -6.25 25.87 -35.27
CA ALA A 26 -6.05 26.40 -36.62
C ALA A 26 -4.94 25.67 -37.40
N PHE A 27 -3.83 25.35 -36.74
CA PHE A 27 -2.59 24.90 -37.39
C PHE A 27 -2.13 23.50 -36.95
N GLY A 28 -2.71 22.93 -35.89
CA GLY A 28 -2.23 21.69 -35.30
C GLY A 28 -0.77 21.81 -34.84
N VAL A 29 0.08 20.90 -35.30
CA VAL A 29 1.53 20.86 -35.01
C VAL A 29 2.39 21.57 -36.07
N ASP A 30 1.78 22.34 -36.99
CA ASP A 30 2.51 23.05 -38.04
C ASP A 30 3.35 24.22 -37.48
N THR A 31 4.61 23.90 -37.18
CA THR A 31 5.60 24.86 -36.65
C THR A 31 5.94 25.98 -37.63
N THR A 32 5.78 25.78 -38.94
CA THR A 32 6.06 26.82 -39.95
C THR A 32 4.93 27.86 -39.95
N ALA A 33 3.68 27.40 -39.93
CA ALA A 33 2.52 28.28 -39.80
C ALA A 33 2.54 29.05 -38.46
N ALA A 34 2.92 28.38 -37.37
CA ALA A 34 3.09 29.01 -36.06
C ALA A 34 4.15 30.13 -36.07
N ALA A 35 5.32 29.89 -36.66
CA ALA A 35 6.38 30.89 -36.78
C ALA A 35 5.97 32.08 -37.66
N GLN A 36 5.26 31.82 -38.76
CA GLN A 36 4.71 32.88 -39.60
C GLN A 36 3.67 33.70 -38.84
N HIS A 37 2.74 33.06 -38.13
CA HIS A 37 1.73 33.73 -37.31
C HIS A 37 2.37 34.59 -36.23
N TYR A 38 3.37 34.07 -35.50
CA TYR A 38 4.06 34.84 -34.46
C TYR A 38 4.70 36.11 -35.03
N SER A 39 5.41 36.00 -36.16
CA SER A 39 6.09 37.14 -36.78
C SER A 39 5.15 38.21 -37.35
N THR A 40 3.94 37.81 -37.77
CA THR A 40 2.99 38.70 -38.45
C THR A 40 1.93 39.29 -37.53
N HIS A 41 1.51 38.53 -36.51
CA HIS A 41 0.41 38.89 -35.59
C HIS A 41 0.82 38.73 -34.12
N GLY A 42 1.43 37.60 -33.76
CA GLY A 42 1.66 37.21 -32.36
C GLY A 42 2.45 38.23 -31.52
N ILE A 43 3.45 38.90 -32.12
CA ILE A 43 4.21 39.97 -31.45
C ILE A 43 3.32 41.18 -31.14
N ALA A 44 2.51 41.63 -32.10
CA ALA A 44 1.63 42.78 -31.93
C ALA A 44 0.47 42.48 -30.97
N GLU A 45 0.02 41.23 -30.94
CA GLU A 45 -1.03 40.73 -30.04
C GLU A 45 -0.53 40.44 -28.63
N GLY A 46 0.80 40.41 -28.39
CA GLY A 46 1.37 40.07 -27.09
C GLY A 46 1.11 38.62 -26.67
N ARG A 47 1.02 37.70 -27.64
CA ARG A 47 0.75 36.27 -27.37
C ARG A 47 1.86 35.63 -26.54
N SER A 48 1.48 34.73 -25.62
CA SER A 48 2.46 33.95 -24.84
C SER A 48 3.29 33.06 -25.76
N THR A 49 4.58 32.94 -25.47
CA THR A 49 5.54 32.11 -26.24
C THR A 49 6.05 30.90 -25.47
N THR A 50 5.58 30.72 -24.23
CA THR A 50 6.07 29.70 -23.32
C THR A 50 4.94 28.84 -22.79
N PHE A 51 5.14 27.53 -22.86
CA PHE A 51 4.33 26.49 -22.27
C PHE A 51 5.17 25.72 -21.25
N ASP A 52 4.65 25.56 -20.03
CA ASP A 52 5.34 24.81 -18.98
C ASP A 52 5.11 23.30 -19.17
N ALA A 53 5.94 22.71 -20.03
CA ALA A 53 5.84 21.31 -20.39
C ALA A 53 6.10 20.37 -19.21
N LEU A 54 6.99 20.73 -18.27
CA LEU A 54 7.23 19.93 -17.08
C LEU A 54 6.02 19.96 -16.13
N SER A 55 5.37 21.11 -15.99
CA SER A 55 4.15 21.23 -15.18
C SER A 55 2.98 20.43 -15.79
N TYR A 56 2.85 20.43 -17.11
CA TYR A 56 1.93 19.54 -17.82
C TYR A 56 2.26 18.06 -17.57
N GLU A 57 3.51 17.66 -17.70
CA GLU A 57 3.94 16.28 -17.46
C GLU A 57 3.63 15.84 -16.01
N ALA A 58 3.98 16.67 -15.03
CA ALA A 58 3.71 16.42 -13.63
C ALA A 58 2.21 16.41 -13.27
N ALA A 59 1.39 17.17 -13.98
CA ALA A 59 -0.06 17.18 -13.78
C ALA A 59 -0.76 15.93 -14.33
N ASN A 60 -0.08 15.13 -15.15
CA ASN A 60 -0.63 13.95 -15.82
C ASN A 60 0.23 12.72 -15.51
N PRO A 61 -0.02 12.01 -14.38
CA PRO A 61 0.88 10.97 -13.86
C PRO A 61 1.13 9.76 -14.76
N ASP A 62 0.35 9.58 -15.82
CA ASP A 62 0.54 8.56 -16.85
C ASP A 62 1.68 8.91 -17.84
N LEU A 63 2.01 10.19 -18.00
CA LEU A 63 3.00 10.66 -18.97
C LEU A 63 4.46 10.46 -18.52
N PRO A 64 4.86 10.69 -17.24
CA PRO A 64 6.24 10.53 -16.80
C PRO A 64 6.87 9.17 -17.13
N ALA A 65 6.07 8.10 -17.16
CA ALA A 65 6.55 6.76 -17.54
C ALA A 65 6.93 6.66 -19.03
N ALA A 66 6.33 7.48 -19.90
CA ALA A 66 6.55 7.51 -21.33
C ALA A 66 7.59 8.56 -21.75
N PHE A 67 7.55 9.77 -21.18
CA PHE A 67 8.39 10.90 -21.62
C PHE A 67 9.42 11.36 -20.59
N GLY A 68 9.26 11.00 -19.32
CA GLY A 68 10.15 11.48 -18.25
C GLY A 68 10.19 13.00 -18.24
N THR A 69 11.39 13.59 -18.38
CA THR A 69 11.56 15.06 -18.44
C THR A 69 11.71 15.60 -19.86
N ASP A 70 11.36 14.84 -20.90
CA ASP A 70 11.41 15.30 -22.30
C ASP A 70 10.29 16.32 -22.58
N THR A 71 10.64 17.60 -22.42
CA THR A 71 9.70 18.72 -22.62
C THR A 71 9.20 18.84 -24.05
N VAL A 72 9.97 18.37 -25.05
CA VAL A 72 9.55 18.43 -26.46
C VAL A 72 8.49 17.38 -26.73
N ALA A 73 8.67 16.16 -26.22
CA ALA A 73 7.68 15.09 -26.31
C ALA A 73 6.37 15.47 -25.60
N ALA A 74 6.46 15.97 -24.35
CA ALA A 74 5.32 16.43 -23.57
C ALA A 74 4.54 17.56 -24.28
N THR A 75 5.24 18.56 -24.82
CA THR A 75 4.62 19.66 -25.58
C THR A 75 3.92 19.17 -26.83
N ARG A 76 4.55 18.25 -27.58
CA ARG A 76 3.93 17.65 -28.78
C ARG A 76 2.69 16.85 -28.41
N HIS A 77 2.74 16.06 -27.34
CA HIS A 77 1.60 15.30 -26.86
C HIS A 77 0.42 16.21 -26.51
N TYR A 78 0.67 17.33 -25.82
CA TYR A 78 -0.39 18.29 -25.50
C TYR A 78 -1.08 18.85 -26.75
N ILE A 79 -0.30 19.22 -27.78
CA ILE A 79 -0.82 19.76 -29.04
C ILE A 79 -1.66 18.73 -29.80
N GLU A 80 -1.17 17.49 -29.90
CA GLU A 80 -1.79 16.44 -30.73
C GLU A 80 -3.02 15.82 -30.05
N PHE A 81 -2.94 15.61 -28.72
CA PHE A 81 -3.91 14.87 -27.93
C PHE A 81 -4.41 15.64 -26.71
N GLY A 82 -3.52 16.14 -25.86
CA GLY A 82 -3.86 16.65 -24.52
C GLY A 82 -4.90 17.77 -24.50
N LEU A 83 -4.88 18.68 -25.48
CA LEU A 83 -5.90 19.73 -25.60
C LEU A 83 -7.30 19.17 -25.89
N LYS A 84 -7.40 18.12 -26.70
CA LYS A 84 -8.68 17.46 -27.05
C LYS A 84 -9.19 16.59 -25.90
N GLU A 85 -8.27 15.99 -25.15
CA GLU A 85 -8.56 15.18 -23.97
C GLU A 85 -8.93 16.03 -22.74
N GLY A 86 -8.73 17.35 -22.79
CA GLY A 86 -9.02 18.24 -21.66
C GLY A 86 -8.03 18.09 -20.51
N ARG A 87 -6.80 17.63 -20.78
CA ARG A 87 -5.77 17.40 -19.75
C ARG A 87 -5.35 18.70 -19.06
N THR A 88 -5.12 18.61 -17.75
CA THR A 88 -4.63 19.73 -16.93
C THR A 88 -3.17 20.04 -17.28
N THR A 89 -2.81 21.33 -17.33
CA THR A 89 -1.46 21.80 -17.71
C THR A 89 -0.65 22.35 -16.54
N THR A 90 -1.18 22.28 -15.33
CA THR A 90 -0.61 22.92 -14.15
C THR A 90 -0.46 21.95 -13.00
N PHE A 91 0.77 21.81 -12.51
CA PHE A 91 1.14 21.11 -11.30
C PHE A 91 1.50 22.12 -10.20
N ASP A 92 0.94 21.93 -9.01
CA ASP A 92 1.17 22.82 -7.86
C ASP A 92 2.48 22.45 -7.15
N ALA A 93 3.59 22.84 -7.76
CA ALA A 93 4.94 22.53 -7.29
C ALA A 93 5.23 23.12 -5.90
N LEU A 94 4.63 24.27 -5.55
CA LEU A 94 4.78 24.85 -4.21
C LEU A 94 4.04 24.02 -3.16
N SER A 95 2.90 23.44 -3.49
CA SER A 95 2.13 22.55 -2.60
C SER A 95 2.88 21.25 -2.37
N TYR A 96 3.44 20.70 -3.44
CA TYR A 96 4.35 19.56 -3.38
C TYR A 96 5.54 19.84 -2.44
N VAL A 97 6.22 20.97 -2.58
CA VAL A 97 7.34 21.30 -1.70
C VAL A 97 6.89 21.51 -0.26
N ALA A 98 5.80 22.25 -0.04
CA ALA A 98 5.30 22.52 1.31
C ALA A 98 4.83 21.25 2.04
N ALA A 99 4.32 20.25 1.32
CA ALA A 99 3.93 18.95 1.86
C ALA A 99 5.12 18.04 2.22
N ASN A 100 6.32 18.33 1.71
CA ASN A 100 7.51 17.50 1.89
C ASN A 100 8.66 18.32 2.53
N PRO A 101 8.83 18.27 3.87
CA PRO A 101 9.81 19.07 4.60
C PRO A 101 11.26 18.99 4.10
N ASP A 102 11.68 17.82 3.61
CA ASP A 102 12.99 17.60 3.01
C ASP A 102 13.14 18.37 1.69
N LEU A 103 12.11 18.36 0.84
CA LEU A 103 12.09 19.13 -0.40
C LEU A 103 11.98 20.63 -0.13
N LEU A 104 11.26 21.03 0.91
CA LEU A 104 11.20 22.43 1.35
C LEU A 104 12.56 22.94 1.79
N ALA A 105 13.32 22.13 2.52
CA ALA A 105 14.69 22.45 2.90
C ALA A 105 15.64 22.51 1.68
N ALA A 106 15.44 21.65 0.68
CA ALA A 106 16.31 21.55 -0.49
C ALA A 106 16.01 22.60 -1.58
N PHE A 107 14.73 22.81 -1.90
CA PHE A 107 14.29 23.58 -3.08
C PHE A 107 13.59 24.90 -2.72
N GLY A 108 13.01 25.04 -1.52
CA GLY A 108 12.29 26.25 -1.14
C GLY A 108 11.18 26.61 -2.11
N THR A 109 11.29 27.74 -2.80
CA THR A 109 10.31 28.19 -3.82
C THR A 109 10.71 27.85 -5.26
N ASP A 110 11.76 27.05 -5.48
CA ASP A 110 12.17 26.62 -6.82
C ASP A 110 11.20 25.57 -7.38
N THR A 111 10.17 26.07 -8.07
CA THR A 111 9.12 25.23 -8.67
C THR A 111 9.66 24.35 -9.79
N ALA A 112 10.69 24.79 -10.53
CA ALA A 112 11.25 24.00 -11.62
C ALA A 112 12.02 22.78 -11.10
N ALA A 113 12.78 22.94 -10.01
CA ALA A 113 13.45 21.83 -9.33
C ALA A 113 12.43 20.86 -8.71
N ALA A 114 11.41 21.39 -8.04
CA ALA A 114 10.34 20.60 -7.44
C ALA A 114 9.54 19.78 -8.44
N THR A 115 9.12 20.38 -9.56
CA THR A 115 8.39 19.67 -10.63
C THR A 115 9.25 18.57 -11.23
N ARG A 116 10.54 18.82 -11.48
CA ARG A 116 11.48 17.81 -11.98
C ARG A 116 11.65 16.65 -10.99
N HIS A 117 11.82 16.96 -9.71
CA HIS A 117 11.92 15.95 -8.66
C HIS A 117 10.66 15.08 -8.60
N TYR A 118 9.48 15.67 -8.73
CA TYR A 118 8.23 14.91 -8.74
C TYR A 118 8.17 13.91 -9.89
N ILE A 119 8.49 14.35 -11.12
CA ILE A 119 8.52 13.52 -12.33
C ILE A 119 9.54 12.38 -12.19
N GLU A 120 10.75 12.68 -11.72
CA GLU A 120 11.85 11.71 -11.67
C GLU A 120 11.70 10.72 -10.50
N PHE A 121 11.24 11.18 -9.33
CA PHE A 121 11.25 10.40 -8.09
C PHE A 121 9.91 10.41 -7.35
N GLY A 122 9.30 11.59 -7.21
CA GLY A 122 8.14 11.81 -6.35
C GLY A 122 6.94 10.89 -6.64
N LEU A 123 6.65 10.60 -7.92
CA LEU A 123 5.59 9.64 -8.28
C LEU A 123 5.87 8.24 -7.72
N ARG A 124 7.09 7.74 -7.93
CA ARG A 124 7.50 6.36 -7.55
C ARG A 124 7.61 6.21 -6.04
N GLU A 125 8.00 7.29 -5.36
CA GLU A 125 8.07 7.37 -3.90
C GLU A 125 6.69 7.55 -3.25
N GLY A 126 5.64 7.81 -4.02
CA GLY A 126 4.30 8.09 -3.48
C GLY A 126 4.23 9.36 -2.65
N ARG A 127 5.05 10.37 -2.96
CA ARG A 127 5.14 11.61 -2.20
C ARG A 127 3.82 12.40 -2.27
N ASN A 128 3.41 12.97 -1.13
CA ASN A 128 2.22 13.82 -1.07
C ASN A 128 2.43 15.10 -1.90
N THR A 129 1.49 15.43 -2.78
CA THR A 129 1.54 16.62 -3.65
C THR A 129 0.67 17.76 -3.15
N TYR A 130 -0.01 17.57 -2.03
CA TYR A 130 -0.95 18.54 -1.48
C TYR A 130 -0.53 18.98 -0.07
N PHE A 131 -0.45 20.29 0.07
CA PHE A 131 -0.24 20.97 1.33
C PHE A 131 -1.58 21.54 1.81
N ASN A 132 -1.99 21.13 3.02
CA ASN A 132 -3.18 21.60 3.71
C ASN A 132 -3.03 23.09 4.12
N THR A 133 -3.23 23.95 3.14
CA THR A 133 -3.14 25.40 3.31
C THR A 133 -4.31 25.95 4.13
N ALA A 134 -5.49 25.33 3.99
CA ALA A 134 -6.70 25.70 4.70
C ALA A 134 -6.54 25.45 6.21
N GLY A 135 -6.12 24.25 6.59
CA GLY A 135 -5.74 23.87 7.95
C GLY A 135 -4.60 24.73 8.49
N TYR A 136 -3.56 25.00 7.68
CA TYR A 136 -2.50 25.92 8.10
C TYR A 136 -3.05 27.29 8.47
N LEU A 137 -3.97 27.84 7.68
CA LEU A 137 -4.62 29.12 7.98
C LEU A 137 -5.58 29.02 9.18
N SER A 138 -6.26 27.88 9.37
CA SER A 138 -7.22 27.67 10.45
C SER A 138 -6.54 27.63 11.82
N ALA A 139 -5.38 26.98 11.90
CA ALA A 139 -4.56 26.86 13.11
C ALA A 139 -3.85 28.16 13.50
N ASN A 140 -3.68 29.09 12.56
CA ASN A 140 -2.89 30.31 12.74
C ASN A 140 -3.76 31.57 12.66
N ALA A 141 -4.32 31.96 13.81
CA ALA A 141 -5.28 33.07 13.90
C ALA A 141 -4.70 34.42 13.42
N ASP A 142 -3.41 34.65 13.59
CA ASP A 142 -2.68 35.81 13.09
C ASP A 142 -2.62 35.82 11.55
N LEU A 143 -2.35 34.67 10.93
CA LEU A 143 -2.33 34.54 9.47
C LEU A 143 -3.73 34.66 8.89
N ARG A 144 -4.75 34.10 9.56
CA ARG A 144 -6.15 34.30 9.17
C ARG A 144 -6.56 35.77 9.23
N ALA A 145 -6.08 36.51 10.23
CA ALA A 145 -6.31 37.95 10.32
C ALA A 145 -5.55 38.73 9.22
N ALA A 146 -4.35 38.29 8.84
CA ALA A 146 -3.51 38.95 7.85
C ALA A 146 -3.91 38.66 6.40
N PHE A 147 -4.25 37.41 6.09
CA PHE A 147 -4.47 36.92 4.72
C PHE A 147 -5.94 36.62 4.40
N GLY A 148 -6.82 36.59 5.41
CA GLY A 148 -8.24 36.26 5.20
C GLY A 148 -8.39 34.86 4.63
N THR A 149 -8.90 34.76 3.39
CA THR A 149 -9.08 33.50 2.65
C THR A 149 -8.03 33.31 1.54
N ASP A 150 -6.97 34.13 1.49
CA ASP A 150 -5.90 34.00 0.49
C ASP A 150 -4.99 32.81 0.82
N MET A 151 -5.34 31.66 0.25
CA MET A 151 -4.59 30.40 0.40
C MET A 151 -3.19 30.53 -0.19
N THR A 152 -3.02 31.15 -1.35
CA THR A 152 -1.71 31.29 -1.99
C THR A 152 -0.74 32.11 -1.13
N ALA A 153 -1.22 33.17 -0.48
CA ALA A 153 -0.43 33.93 0.48
C ALA A 153 -0.04 33.08 1.71
N ALA A 154 -0.99 32.30 2.26
CA ALA A 154 -0.75 31.44 3.41
C ALA A 154 0.27 30.33 3.12
N GLN A 155 0.14 29.66 1.97
CA GLN A 155 1.07 28.64 1.51
C GLN A 155 2.48 29.21 1.32
N ARG A 156 2.59 30.38 0.67
CA ARG A 156 3.87 31.09 0.50
C ARG A 156 4.48 31.47 1.85
N HIS A 157 3.66 31.93 2.80
CA HIS A 157 4.12 32.23 4.15
C HIS A 157 4.71 30.98 4.83
N TYR A 158 4.05 29.83 4.71
CA TYR A 158 4.58 28.59 5.28
C TYR A 158 5.95 28.23 4.72
N ILE A 159 6.09 28.25 3.39
CA ILE A 159 7.33 27.92 2.68
C ILE A 159 8.47 28.86 3.08
N GLN A 160 8.18 30.16 3.21
CA GLN A 160 9.21 31.18 3.47
C GLN A 160 9.55 31.31 4.95
N ASN A 161 8.57 31.17 5.84
CA ASN A 161 8.70 31.47 7.28
C ASN A 161 8.12 30.36 8.15
N GLY A 162 6.87 29.96 7.91
CA GLY A 162 6.10 29.11 8.82
C GLY A 162 6.75 27.78 9.18
N PHE A 163 7.44 27.15 8.23
CA PHE A 163 8.21 25.93 8.49
C PHE A 163 9.36 26.15 9.48
N ARG A 164 10.09 27.26 9.34
CA ARG A 164 11.20 27.62 10.25
C ARG A 164 10.71 28.09 11.62
N GLU A 165 9.51 28.66 11.66
CA GLU A 165 8.82 29.05 12.89
C GLU A 165 8.25 27.84 13.66
N GLY A 166 8.26 26.64 13.08
CA GLY A 166 7.72 25.43 13.70
C GLY A 166 6.20 25.43 13.80
N ARG A 167 5.51 26.16 12.90
CA ARG A 167 4.05 26.25 12.91
C ARG A 167 3.42 24.91 12.55
N THR A 168 2.41 24.51 13.32
CA THR A 168 1.69 23.25 13.10
C THR A 168 0.68 23.37 11.95
N ILE A 169 0.44 22.25 11.27
CA ILE A 169 -0.55 22.11 10.21
C ILE A 169 -1.50 20.98 10.65
N PRO A 170 -2.80 21.26 10.83
CA PRO A 170 -3.81 20.23 11.01
C PRO A 170 -3.78 19.21 9.87
N ILE A 171 -4.10 17.97 10.18
CA ILE A 171 -4.13 16.90 9.18
C ILE A 171 -5.33 17.10 8.24
N ASP A 172 -6.49 17.45 8.80
CA ASP A 172 -7.77 17.75 8.13
C ASP A 172 -7.82 19.18 7.54
N ASP A 173 -8.20 19.31 6.27
CA ASP A 173 -8.27 20.58 5.54
C ASP A 173 -9.65 21.29 5.61
N TYR A 174 -10.76 20.55 5.65
CA TYR A 174 -12.09 21.09 5.91
C TYR A 174 -12.96 20.20 6.81
N ALA A 175 -13.09 20.59 8.07
CA ALA A 175 -13.97 19.90 9.02
C ALA A 175 -15.37 19.50 8.49
N GLU A 176 -15.82 18.30 8.86
CA GLU A 176 -17.14 17.71 8.53
C GLU A 176 -18.34 18.33 9.29
N ASN A 177 -18.25 19.60 9.67
CA ASN A 177 -19.28 20.27 10.45
C ASN A 177 -19.32 21.78 10.19
N THR A 178 -20.23 22.48 10.88
CA THR A 178 -20.47 23.91 10.67
C THR A 178 -19.28 24.83 11.02
N THR A 179 -18.24 24.32 11.69
CA THR A 179 -16.99 25.06 11.93
C THR A 179 -16.09 25.11 10.70
N THR A 180 -16.44 24.40 9.62
CA THR A 180 -15.69 24.41 8.37
C THR A 180 -15.40 25.83 7.87
N ILE A 181 -14.19 25.99 7.35
CA ILE A 181 -13.76 27.18 6.62
C ILE A 181 -13.98 27.05 5.11
N GLY A 182 -14.37 25.87 4.60
CA GLY A 182 -14.64 25.62 3.20
C GLY A 182 -15.79 26.49 2.68
N ARG A 183 -15.58 27.15 1.54
CA ARG A 183 -16.59 28.01 0.89
C ARG A 183 -16.65 27.71 -0.59
N VAL A 184 -17.86 27.64 -1.13
CA VAL A 184 -18.11 27.55 -2.57
C VAL A 184 -19.27 28.49 -2.94
N SER A 185 -19.17 29.15 -4.09
CA SER A 185 -20.18 30.09 -4.59
C SER A 185 -20.28 30.02 -6.10
N SER A 186 -21.39 30.49 -6.66
CA SER A 186 -21.59 30.48 -8.12
C SER A 186 -20.46 31.20 -8.86
N GLY A 187 -19.88 30.54 -9.85
CA GLY A 187 -18.76 31.05 -10.65
C GLY A 187 -17.39 30.94 -9.96
N THR A 188 -17.32 30.33 -8.77
CA THR A 188 -16.06 30.06 -8.06
C THR A 188 -15.78 28.55 -8.02
N ALA A 189 -14.49 28.21 -7.90
CA ALA A 189 -14.03 26.85 -7.64
C ALA A 189 -13.16 26.84 -6.38
N ALA A 190 -13.20 25.73 -5.65
CA ALA A 190 -12.32 25.44 -4.53
C ALA A 190 -11.70 24.04 -4.71
N THR A 191 -10.64 23.76 -3.98
CA THR A 191 -9.98 22.45 -3.96
C THR A 191 -9.82 21.99 -2.53
N GLY A 192 -9.83 20.68 -2.32
CA GLY A 192 -9.46 20.04 -1.07
C GLY A 192 -8.80 18.69 -1.30
N MET A 193 -8.52 17.99 -0.22
CA MET A 193 -7.97 16.65 -0.24
C MET A 193 -8.64 15.82 0.82
N ILE A 194 -9.14 14.66 0.41
CA ILE A 194 -9.48 13.58 1.34
C ILE A 194 -8.16 13.04 1.89
N GLU A 195 -7.75 13.47 3.08
CA GLU A 195 -6.45 13.08 3.66
C GLU A 195 -6.46 11.68 4.27
N ARG A 196 -7.64 11.14 4.55
CA ARG A 196 -7.84 9.78 5.06
C ARG A 196 -9.09 9.17 4.42
N ALA A 197 -9.06 7.86 4.17
CA ALA A 197 -10.28 7.15 3.78
C ALA A 197 -11.42 7.43 4.79
N TYR A 198 -12.60 7.74 4.26
CA TYR A 198 -13.82 8.15 4.97
C TYR A 198 -13.83 9.55 5.56
N ASP A 199 -12.86 10.39 5.20
CA ASP A 199 -12.93 11.82 5.51
C ASP A 199 -14.04 12.53 4.68
N VAL A 200 -14.60 13.60 5.26
CA VAL A 200 -15.74 14.35 4.74
C VAL A 200 -15.52 15.86 4.87
N ASP A 201 -15.33 16.52 3.72
CA ASP A 201 -15.11 17.95 3.67
C ASP A 201 -16.39 18.74 3.44
N TRP A 202 -16.71 19.70 4.32
CA TRP A 202 -17.90 20.54 4.16
C TRP A 202 -17.57 21.92 3.55
N PHE A 203 -18.26 22.31 2.49
CA PHE A 203 -18.16 23.65 1.90
C PHE A 203 -19.47 24.42 2.07
N LYS A 204 -19.44 25.50 2.87
CA LYS A 204 -20.62 26.34 3.09
C LYS A 204 -20.92 27.21 1.87
N THR A 205 -22.19 27.26 1.48
CA THR A 205 -22.73 28.17 0.46
C THR A 205 -24.09 28.73 0.86
N THR A 206 -24.56 29.77 0.16
CA THR A 206 -25.90 30.34 0.35
C THR A 206 -26.67 30.26 -0.96
N LEU A 207 -27.83 29.63 -0.91
CA LEU A 207 -28.69 29.45 -2.08
C LEU A 207 -29.94 30.32 -1.95
N ASN A 208 -30.35 30.94 -3.05
CA ASN A 208 -31.56 31.76 -3.10
C ASN A 208 -32.78 30.94 -3.53
N ALA A 209 -33.92 31.13 -2.85
CA ALA A 209 -35.18 30.49 -3.19
C ALA A 209 -35.52 30.59 -4.68
N GLY A 210 -35.97 29.49 -5.28
CA GLY A 210 -36.41 29.44 -6.68
C GLY A 210 -35.30 29.54 -7.73
N THR A 211 -34.03 29.59 -7.31
CA THR A 211 -32.86 29.65 -8.20
C THR A 211 -32.21 28.27 -8.30
N THR A 212 -32.03 27.75 -9.52
CA THR A 212 -31.36 26.46 -9.71
C THR A 212 -29.84 26.62 -9.69
N TYR A 213 -29.19 25.77 -8.93
CA TYR A 213 -27.73 25.68 -8.83
C TYR A 213 -27.28 24.26 -9.16
N THR A 214 -26.10 24.16 -9.78
CA THR A 214 -25.41 22.90 -10.05
C THR A 214 -24.05 22.95 -9.38
N LEU A 215 -23.82 22.03 -8.45
CA LEU A 215 -22.52 21.83 -7.82
C LEU A 215 -21.90 20.57 -8.41
N SER A 216 -20.62 20.66 -8.74
CA SER A 216 -19.85 19.54 -9.30
C SER A 216 -18.56 19.35 -8.53
N VAL A 217 -18.26 18.11 -8.18
CA VAL A 217 -16.98 17.68 -7.61
C VAL A 217 -16.28 16.79 -8.61
N THR A 218 -14.96 16.95 -8.76
CA THR A 218 -14.14 16.16 -9.67
C THR A 218 -12.93 15.59 -8.95
N PHE A 219 -12.73 14.28 -9.07
CA PHE A 219 -11.55 13.56 -8.61
C PHE A 219 -10.65 13.19 -9.81
N PRO A 220 -9.31 13.27 -9.70
CA PRO A 220 -8.38 12.93 -10.78
C PRO A 220 -8.32 11.44 -11.17
N GLY A 221 -9.02 10.56 -10.44
CA GLY A 221 -8.96 9.11 -10.62
C GLY A 221 -10.30 8.43 -10.38
N LYS A 222 -10.38 7.14 -10.75
CA LYS A 222 -11.56 6.30 -10.54
C LYS A 222 -11.53 5.68 -9.14
N GLY A 223 -12.14 6.36 -8.17
CA GLY A 223 -12.37 5.84 -6.83
C GLY A 223 -13.86 5.84 -6.49
N THR A 224 -14.24 5.09 -5.46
CA THR A 224 -15.56 5.28 -4.83
C THR A 224 -15.45 6.55 -3.98
N HIS A 225 -16.13 7.59 -4.38
CA HIS A 225 -16.27 8.86 -3.67
C HIS A 225 -17.77 9.18 -3.60
N ASP A 226 -18.21 10.03 -2.68
CA ASP A 226 -19.60 10.45 -2.61
C ASP A 226 -19.69 11.98 -2.51
N PHE A 227 -20.78 12.54 -3.03
CA PHE A 227 -21.05 13.96 -2.95
C PHE A 227 -22.50 14.22 -2.53
N ALA A 228 -22.70 15.09 -1.55
CA ALA A 228 -24.03 15.48 -1.09
C ALA A 228 -24.12 16.99 -0.88
N LEU A 229 -25.30 17.55 -1.17
CA LEU A 229 -25.73 18.83 -0.66
C LEU A 229 -26.55 18.57 0.61
N ILE A 230 -26.16 19.19 1.71
CA ILE A 230 -26.74 18.99 3.04
C ILE A 230 -27.12 20.33 3.67
N ASP A 231 -28.05 20.33 4.62
CA ASP A 231 -28.31 21.49 5.47
C ASP A 231 -27.33 21.61 6.65
N GLU A 232 -27.50 22.63 7.50
CA GLU A 232 -26.65 22.85 8.69
C GLU A 232 -26.71 21.73 9.73
N ARG A 233 -27.67 20.80 9.62
CA ARG A 233 -27.84 19.64 10.48
C ARG A 233 -27.32 18.35 9.84
N GLY A 234 -26.73 18.42 8.65
CA GLY A 234 -26.27 17.25 7.90
C GLY A 234 -27.38 16.52 7.14
N THR A 235 -28.59 17.08 7.03
CA THR A 235 -29.68 16.45 6.28
C THR A 235 -29.40 16.53 4.79
N ILE A 236 -29.35 15.38 4.10
CA ILE A 236 -29.16 15.33 2.65
C ILE A 236 -30.36 15.94 1.92
N LEU A 237 -30.08 17.02 1.20
CA LEU A 237 -31.02 17.72 0.33
C LEU A 237 -30.99 17.14 -1.09
N ALA A 238 -29.80 16.71 -1.54
CA ALA A 238 -29.55 15.99 -2.78
C ALA A 238 -28.17 15.33 -2.73
N SER A 239 -27.95 14.23 -3.45
CA SER A 239 -26.67 13.52 -3.47
C SER A 239 -26.41 12.83 -4.80
N ASP A 240 -25.14 12.53 -5.07
CA ASP A 240 -24.66 11.78 -6.22
C ASP A 240 -23.49 10.87 -5.83
N SER A 241 -23.67 9.56 -6.02
CA SER A 241 -22.70 8.51 -5.70
C SER A 241 -21.88 8.04 -6.93
N ASP A 242 -21.84 8.85 -8.00
CA ASP A 242 -21.16 8.57 -9.29
C ASP A 242 -21.43 7.15 -9.82
N PRO A 243 -22.71 6.81 -10.14
CA PRO A 243 -23.06 5.50 -10.68
C PRO A 243 -22.40 5.21 -12.06
N ASN A 244 -21.86 6.23 -12.72
CA ASN A 244 -21.18 6.22 -14.01
C ASN A 244 -19.66 5.95 -13.89
N GLY A 245 -19.07 6.14 -12.71
CA GLY A 245 -17.65 5.92 -12.45
C GLY A 245 -16.73 6.80 -13.29
N ASP A 246 -17.15 8.03 -13.59
CA ASP A 246 -16.35 9.01 -14.35
C ASP A 246 -15.55 9.96 -13.46
N GLY A 247 -15.69 9.84 -12.13
CA GLY A 247 -14.99 10.67 -11.15
C GLY A 247 -15.56 12.08 -11.05
N VAL A 248 -16.72 12.36 -11.66
CA VAL A 248 -17.42 13.64 -11.61
C VAL A 248 -18.78 13.46 -10.96
N HIS A 249 -18.93 13.99 -9.75
CA HIS A 249 -20.19 13.97 -9.00
C HIS A 249 -20.91 15.29 -9.20
N THR A 250 -22.19 15.26 -9.59
CA THR A 250 -22.97 16.48 -9.86
C THR A 250 -24.33 16.46 -9.18
N VAL A 251 -24.56 17.47 -8.33
CA VAL A 251 -25.84 17.73 -7.69
C VAL A 251 -26.48 18.98 -8.27
N THR A 252 -27.72 18.86 -8.75
CA THR A 252 -28.54 20.01 -9.14
C THR A 252 -29.66 20.23 -8.14
N TYR A 253 -29.78 21.45 -7.61
CA TYR A 253 -30.72 21.76 -6.54
C TYR A 253 -31.38 23.13 -6.73
N THR A 254 -32.69 23.21 -6.46
CA THR A 254 -33.47 24.45 -6.46
C THR A 254 -34.13 24.60 -5.09
N PRO A 255 -33.63 25.48 -4.21
CA PRO A 255 -34.17 25.61 -2.86
C PRO A 255 -35.57 26.24 -2.88
N GLY A 256 -36.47 25.76 -2.03
CA GLY A 256 -37.77 26.40 -1.81
C GLY A 256 -37.70 27.68 -0.96
N THR A 257 -36.65 27.82 -0.16
CA THR A 257 -36.38 28.96 0.73
C THR A 257 -34.90 29.33 0.70
N SER A 258 -34.59 30.62 0.75
CA SER A 258 -33.20 31.06 0.78
C SER A 258 -32.55 30.63 2.08
N SER A 259 -31.47 29.87 2.01
CA SER A 259 -30.80 29.29 3.18
C SER A 259 -29.32 29.04 2.93
N SER A 260 -28.56 28.93 4.03
CA SER A 260 -27.21 28.40 3.97
C SER A 260 -27.26 26.88 3.99
N VAL A 261 -26.50 26.26 3.10
CA VAL A 261 -26.33 24.80 2.96
C VAL A 261 -24.85 24.48 2.87
N TYR A 262 -24.50 23.21 2.93
CA TYR A 262 -23.13 22.73 2.84
C TYR A 262 -23.04 21.69 1.73
N ALA A 263 -21.97 21.74 0.96
CA ALA A 263 -21.62 20.70 0.01
C ALA A 263 -20.62 19.78 0.72
N ALA A 264 -21.04 18.55 1.02
CA ALA A 264 -20.24 17.53 1.69
C ALA A 264 -19.59 16.63 0.64
N VAL A 265 -18.26 16.61 0.64
CA VAL A 265 -17.43 15.81 -0.27
C VAL A 265 -16.79 14.70 0.54
N SER A 266 -16.97 13.44 0.18
CA SER A 266 -16.33 12.34 0.91
C SER A 266 -15.63 11.35 -0.03
N GLY A 267 -14.63 10.64 0.50
CA GLY A 267 -13.87 9.67 -0.28
C GLY A 267 -13.51 8.41 0.49
N PHE A 268 -13.64 7.25 -0.14
CA PHE A 268 -13.22 5.95 0.43
C PHE A 268 -11.72 5.68 0.23
N SER A 269 -11.05 6.53 -0.55
CA SER A 269 -9.60 6.57 -0.74
C SER A 269 -9.12 8.00 -0.57
N THR A 270 -7.84 8.16 -0.21
CA THR A 270 -7.22 9.48 -0.12
C THR A 270 -7.02 10.08 -1.50
N GLY A 271 -7.24 11.39 -1.65
CA GLY A 271 -7.04 12.03 -2.94
C GLY A 271 -7.50 13.47 -2.99
N ARG A 272 -6.90 14.23 -3.91
CA ARG A 272 -7.28 15.63 -4.17
C ARG A 272 -8.59 15.67 -4.96
N TYR A 273 -9.39 16.71 -4.74
CA TYR A 273 -10.56 17.00 -5.57
C TYR A 273 -10.70 18.51 -5.82
N SER A 274 -11.53 18.85 -6.81
CA SER A 274 -12.01 20.20 -7.04
C SER A 274 -13.52 20.25 -6.94
N ILE A 275 -14.06 21.27 -6.28
CA ILE A 275 -15.49 21.57 -6.21
C ILE A 275 -15.77 22.89 -6.92
N ALA A 276 -16.80 22.91 -7.76
CA ALA A 276 -17.26 24.10 -8.46
C ALA A 276 -18.77 24.25 -8.35
N MET A 277 -19.26 25.48 -8.43
CA MET A 277 -20.68 25.78 -8.39
C MET A 277 -21.06 26.70 -9.56
N THR A 278 -22.12 26.34 -10.25
CA THR A 278 -22.73 27.09 -11.36
C THR A 278 -24.22 27.26 -11.13
N GLY A 279 -24.86 28.15 -11.88
CA GLY A 279 -26.26 28.49 -11.66
C GLY A 279 -26.45 29.59 -10.62
N GLY A 280 -27.66 30.13 -10.56
CA GLY A 280 -27.87 31.49 -10.04
C GLY A 280 -27.36 32.56 -10.99
N ASP A 281 -28.14 33.62 -11.06
CA ASP A 281 -27.92 34.71 -11.99
C ASP A 281 -26.60 35.40 -11.65
N VAL A 282 -25.57 35.18 -12.49
CA VAL A 282 -24.27 35.85 -12.36
C VAL A 282 -24.41 37.34 -12.72
N THR A 283 -25.50 37.74 -13.40
CA THR A 283 -25.80 39.14 -13.68
C THR A 283 -27.29 39.31 -14.03
N ASN A 284 -28.10 39.69 -13.04
CA ASN A 284 -29.35 40.46 -13.19
C ASN A 284 -30.11 40.32 -14.53
N THR A 285 -31.01 39.35 -14.74
CA THR A 285 -32.19 39.46 -15.64
C THR A 285 -33.25 38.37 -15.34
N THR A 286 -34.45 38.83 -14.98
CA THR A 286 -35.76 38.16 -14.97
C THR A 286 -35.94 37.06 -16.03
N THR A 287 -36.50 35.88 -15.69
CA THR A 287 -37.59 35.17 -16.42
C THR A 287 -38.09 33.94 -15.64
N THR A 288 -39.40 33.73 -15.73
CA THR A 288 -40.31 32.82 -15.00
C THR A 288 -40.43 31.41 -15.60
N THR A 289 -40.83 30.44 -14.74
CA THR A 289 -41.58 29.16 -14.99
C THR A 289 -40.77 27.97 -15.54
N THR A 290 -40.83 26.74 -15.00
CA THR A 290 -42.03 25.93 -14.65
C THR A 290 -41.74 24.85 -13.60
N THR A 291 -42.67 24.74 -12.63
CA THR A 291 -42.71 23.80 -11.50
C THR A 291 -43.09 22.38 -11.91
N THR A 292 -42.36 21.37 -11.41
CA THR A 292 -42.89 20.00 -11.22
C THR A 292 -42.92 19.71 -9.72
N THR A 293 -44.12 19.55 -9.18
CA THR A 293 -44.38 19.31 -7.75
C THR A 293 -44.00 17.89 -7.38
N ILE A 294 -43.05 17.72 -6.45
CA ILE A 294 -42.92 16.49 -5.67
C ILE A 294 -43.40 16.79 -4.24
N THR A 295 -44.33 15.97 -3.78
CA THR A 295 -45.01 16.07 -2.49
C THR A 295 -44.02 15.93 -1.33
N THR A 296 -43.80 17.03 -0.60
CA THR A 296 -43.16 17.05 0.71
C THR A 296 -43.95 16.21 1.71
N THR A 297 -43.29 15.21 2.30
CA THR A 297 -43.71 14.65 3.60
C THR A 297 -42.84 15.28 4.67
N THR A 298 -43.48 15.78 5.74
CA THR A 298 -42.86 16.41 6.91
C THR A 298 -41.77 15.49 7.51
N PRO A 299 -40.50 15.93 7.60
CA PRO A 299 -39.45 15.17 8.28
C PRO A 299 -39.67 15.18 9.80
N VAL A 300 -39.58 14.00 10.41
CA VAL A 300 -39.45 13.84 11.86
C VAL A 300 -37.98 14.11 12.20
N THR A 301 -37.72 15.06 13.10
CA THR A 301 -36.40 15.42 13.61
C THR A 301 -35.89 14.38 14.60
N LEU A 302 -34.67 13.90 14.41
CA LEU A 302 -33.92 13.15 15.42
C LEU A 302 -32.56 13.84 15.53
N SER A 303 -32.20 14.23 16.76
CA SER A 303 -30.90 14.82 17.07
C SER A 303 -29.93 13.69 17.38
N ASP A 304 -28.73 13.75 16.81
CA ASP A 304 -27.60 12.87 17.14
C ASP A 304 -27.40 12.82 18.66
N ASP A 305 -27.39 11.61 19.20
CA ASP A 305 -27.27 11.35 20.63
C ASP A 305 -25.82 11.07 21.08
N PHE A 306 -24.95 10.56 20.20
CA PHE A 306 -23.54 10.36 20.49
C PHE A 306 -22.63 10.56 19.26
N SER A 307 -21.72 11.54 19.34
CA SER A 307 -20.73 11.75 18.28
C SER A 307 -19.82 10.54 18.03
N ASP A 308 -19.34 10.37 16.80
CA ASP A 308 -18.49 9.29 16.31
C ASP A 308 -16.98 9.47 16.58
N ASN A 309 -16.62 10.15 17.65
CA ASN A 309 -15.22 10.47 17.97
C ASN A 309 -14.95 10.52 19.47
N ILE A 310 -13.68 10.78 19.84
CA ILE A 310 -13.21 10.78 21.23
C ILE A 310 -13.87 11.85 22.12
N TRP A 311 -14.55 12.84 21.54
CA TRP A 311 -15.30 13.87 22.29
C TRP A 311 -16.71 13.43 22.65
N THR A 312 -17.10 12.20 22.31
CA THR A 312 -18.41 11.65 22.61
C THR A 312 -18.84 11.85 24.06
N THR A 313 -20.12 12.11 24.25
CA THR A 313 -20.80 12.07 25.55
C THR A 313 -21.21 10.66 25.97
N GLY A 314 -21.11 9.67 25.07
CA GLY A 314 -21.42 8.27 25.33
C GLY A 314 -20.50 7.67 26.37
N ARG A 315 -21.07 7.01 27.39
CA ARG A 315 -20.32 6.37 28.47
C ARG A 315 -20.80 4.94 28.65
N LEU A 316 -19.86 4.00 28.61
CA LEU A 316 -20.11 2.58 28.84
C LEU A 316 -19.25 2.10 30.01
N THR A 317 -19.85 1.31 30.90
CA THR A 317 -19.15 0.71 32.04
C THR A 317 -18.98 -0.79 31.83
N VAL A 318 -17.85 -1.34 32.25
CA VAL A 318 -17.60 -2.79 32.21
C VAL A 318 -18.58 -3.50 33.16
N GLY A 319 -19.29 -4.50 32.64
CA GLY A 319 -20.39 -5.18 33.33
C GLY A 319 -21.74 -4.46 33.21
N GLY A 320 -21.79 -3.32 32.51
CA GLY A 320 -22.98 -2.51 32.29
C GLY A 320 -23.39 -2.42 30.82
N THR A 321 -24.45 -1.66 30.58
CA THR A 321 -25.03 -1.37 29.27
C THR A 321 -25.13 0.13 29.05
N ALA A 322 -25.11 0.58 27.80
CA ALA A 322 -25.46 1.93 27.38
C ALA A 322 -26.40 1.86 26.18
N SER A 323 -27.34 2.80 26.05
CA SER A 323 -28.33 2.82 24.97
C SER A 323 -28.18 4.09 24.16
N GLY A 324 -28.42 3.98 22.86
CA GLY A 324 -28.52 5.10 21.94
C GLY A 324 -29.54 4.79 20.85
N VAL A 325 -29.61 5.68 19.87
CA VAL A 325 -30.60 5.65 18.81
C VAL A 325 -29.89 5.89 17.49
N VAL A 326 -30.02 4.95 16.56
CA VAL A 326 -29.60 5.19 15.17
C VAL A 326 -30.61 6.13 14.53
N GLU A 327 -30.28 7.41 14.35
CA GLU A 327 -31.21 8.39 13.79
C GLU A 327 -31.20 8.51 12.26
N LYS A 328 -30.09 8.12 11.62
CA LYS A 328 -29.85 8.26 10.17
C LYS A 328 -29.01 7.12 9.62
N ASP A 329 -28.96 6.97 8.30
CA ASP A 329 -28.07 6.00 7.66
C ASP A 329 -26.60 6.38 7.93
N PHE A 330 -25.76 5.37 8.21
CA PHE A 330 -24.33 5.51 8.56
C PHE A 330 -24.05 6.27 9.85
N ASP A 331 -25.06 6.34 10.71
CA ASP A 331 -24.91 6.87 12.04
C ASP A 331 -23.97 5.99 12.89
N LYS A 332 -23.11 6.66 13.65
CA LYS A 332 -22.02 6.05 14.39
C LYS A 332 -21.94 6.68 15.77
N ASP A 333 -22.16 5.84 16.76
CA ASP A 333 -22.14 6.28 18.14
C ASP A 333 -20.92 5.75 18.86
N TRP A 334 -20.11 6.65 19.43
CA TRP A 334 -18.96 6.24 20.25
C TRP A 334 -19.31 6.24 21.73
N PHE A 335 -18.86 5.22 22.45
CA PHE A 335 -18.99 5.11 23.90
C PHE A 335 -17.61 4.98 24.55
N ALA A 336 -17.25 5.95 25.39
CA ALA A 336 -16.03 5.88 26.19
C ALA A 336 -16.19 4.83 27.30
N VAL A 337 -15.22 3.90 27.38
CA VAL A 337 -15.15 2.80 28.37
C VAL A 337 -13.75 2.74 28.96
N THR A 338 -13.64 2.58 30.28
CA THR A 338 -12.33 2.42 30.94
C THR A 338 -11.99 0.93 31.05
N LEU A 339 -10.86 0.54 30.48
CA LEU A 339 -10.39 -0.84 30.44
C LEU A 339 -9.06 -0.98 31.19
N GLU A 340 -8.81 -2.16 31.74
CA GLU A 340 -7.64 -2.47 32.56
C GLU A 340 -6.63 -3.27 31.75
N ARG A 341 -5.35 -2.85 31.80
CA ARG A 341 -4.23 -3.56 31.15
C ARG A 341 -4.27 -5.06 31.45
N GLY A 342 -4.07 -5.87 30.40
CA GLY A 342 -3.97 -7.33 30.48
C GLY A 342 -5.30 -8.02 30.78
N SER A 343 -6.42 -7.29 30.80
CA SER A 343 -7.75 -7.88 30.92
C SER A 343 -8.38 -8.12 29.55
N VAL A 344 -9.17 -9.19 29.48
CA VAL A 344 -9.92 -9.59 28.28
C VAL A 344 -11.36 -9.08 28.38
N TYR A 345 -11.85 -8.49 27.30
CA TYR A 345 -13.18 -7.91 27.23
C TYR A 345 -13.95 -8.38 26.01
N ARG A 346 -15.27 -8.47 26.15
CA ARG A 346 -16.20 -8.64 25.04
C ARG A 346 -17.18 -7.48 25.04
N PHE A 347 -17.48 -6.96 23.86
CA PHE A 347 -18.51 -5.95 23.66
C PHE A 347 -19.65 -6.56 22.87
N GLY A 348 -20.85 -6.01 23.01
CA GLY A 348 -21.94 -6.39 22.14
C GLY A 348 -23.01 -5.35 22.04
N THR A 349 -23.96 -5.60 21.15
CA THR A 349 -25.08 -4.73 20.86
C THR A 349 -26.36 -5.54 20.66
N SER A 350 -27.48 -4.98 21.08
CA SER A 350 -28.82 -5.46 20.78
C SER A 350 -29.62 -4.35 20.11
N VAL A 351 -30.12 -4.62 18.90
CA VAL A 351 -30.92 -3.68 18.12
C VAL A 351 -32.33 -4.25 17.92
N GLY A 352 -33.37 -3.44 18.17
CA GLY A 352 -34.75 -3.86 17.96
C GLY A 352 -35.25 -3.52 16.56
N THR A 353 -35.07 -4.40 15.57
CA THR A 353 -36.00 -4.73 14.46
C THR A 353 -35.31 -5.47 13.29
N GLY A 354 -35.98 -6.49 12.75
CA GLY A 354 -36.20 -6.65 11.30
C GLY A 354 -35.03 -6.90 10.32
N GLY A 355 -33.82 -7.28 10.74
CA GLY A 355 -32.81 -7.86 9.82
C GLY A 355 -31.67 -6.95 9.33
N SER A 356 -31.46 -5.80 9.96
CA SER A 356 -30.29 -4.92 9.71
C SER A 356 -29.07 -5.33 10.56
N ARG A 357 -27.85 -4.92 10.14
CA ARG A 357 -26.59 -5.52 10.63
C ARG A 357 -25.68 -4.47 11.29
N PRO A 358 -25.64 -4.35 12.64
CA PRO A 358 -24.69 -3.48 13.32
C PRO A 358 -23.25 -3.99 13.19
N THR A 359 -22.29 -3.07 13.21
CA THR A 359 -20.86 -3.34 13.36
C THR A 359 -20.32 -2.68 14.63
N LEU A 360 -19.45 -3.38 15.36
CA LEU A 360 -18.77 -2.86 16.54
C LEU A 360 -17.27 -2.76 16.29
N ARG A 361 -16.66 -1.62 16.66
CA ARG A 361 -15.21 -1.39 16.55
C ARG A 361 -14.68 -0.76 17.83
N LEU A 362 -13.44 -1.10 18.22
CA LEU A 362 -12.79 -0.53 19.40
C LEU A 362 -11.64 0.38 18.96
N TYR A 363 -11.53 1.53 19.60
CA TYR A 363 -10.51 2.55 19.36
C TYR A 363 -9.75 2.85 20.65
N ASP A 364 -8.47 3.17 20.54
CA ASP A 364 -7.63 3.56 21.67
C ASP A 364 -7.91 4.99 22.15
N ALA A 365 -7.19 5.43 23.19
CA ALA A 365 -7.36 6.75 23.80
C ALA A 365 -7.13 7.93 22.83
N ALA A 366 -6.38 7.71 21.74
CA ALA A 366 -6.08 8.70 20.72
C ALA A 366 -7.03 8.61 19.51
N GLY A 367 -8.01 7.70 19.54
CA GLY A 367 -8.96 7.50 18.45
C GLY A 367 -8.41 6.66 17.31
N TYR A 368 -7.30 5.94 17.51
CA TYR A 368 -6.82 4.98 16.52
C TYR A 368 -7.57 3.66 16.66
N ARG A 369 -8.05 3.14 15.52
CA ARG A 369 -8.76 1.87 15.48
C ARG A 369 -7.81 0.78 15.96
N MET A 370 -8.21 0.06 17.00
CA MET A 370 -7.51 -1.14 17.38
C MET A 370 -7.70 -2.17 16.28
N THR A 371 -6.61 -2.64 15.68
CA THR A 371 -6.66 -3.78 14.77
C THR A 371 -6.99 -5.01 15.61
N THR A 372 -8.26 -5.42 15.64
CA THR A 372 -8.56 -6.82 15.87
C THR A 372 -7.97 -7.57 14.68
N ARG A 373 -7.00 -8.46 14.91
CA ARG A 373 -6.33 -9.19 13.82
C ARG A 373 -7.23 -10.31 13.27
N SER A 374 -8.51 -10.01 13.04
CA SER A 374 -9.47 -10.83 12.32
C SER A 374 -9.67 -10.20 10.94
N TYR A 375 -8.78 -10.57 10.02
CA TYR A 375 -9.12 -10.54 8.60
C TYR A 375 -10.21 -11.60 8.37
N MET A 376 -11.45 -11.18 8.13
CA MET A 376 -12.48 -12.06 7.55
C MET A 376 -12.83 -11.59 6.14
N PRO A 377 -12.52 -12.36 5.10
CA PRO A 377 -13.07 -12.15 3.77
C PRO A 377 -14.55 -12.57 3.80
N GLY A 378 -15.45 -11.61 3.63
CA GLY A 378 -16.90 -11.82 3.67
C GLY A 378 -17.50 -11.33 4.98
N GLY A 379 -17.89 -10.06 5.03
CA GLY A 379 -18.58 -9.51 6.18
C GLY A 379 -19.95 -10.15 6.33
N GLU A 380 -20.32 -10.57 7.54
CA GLU A 380 -21.70 -10.77 7.99
C GLU A 380 -21.82 -10.65 9.52
N SER A 381 -22.57 -9.65 10.00
CA SER A 381 -23.34 -9.60 11.27
C SER A 381 -22.69 -10.05 12.59
N MET A 382 -22.43 -9.12 13.52
CA MET A 382 -22.14 -9.48 14.91
C MET A 382 -22.97 -8.68 15.94
N THR A 383 -23.71 -9.38 16.80
CA THR A 383 -24.28 -8.82 18.05
C THR A 383 -23.23 -8.74 19.18
N SER A 384 -21.98 -9.15 18.92
CA SER A 384 -20.87 -9.09 19.86
C SER A 384 -19.50 -9.13 19.18
N THR A 385 -18.50 -8.42 19.68
CA THR A 385 -17.10 -8.51 19.21
C THR A 385 -16.47 -9.87 19.55
N PRO A 386 -15.37 -10.25 18.89
CA PRO A 386 -14.38 -11.16 19.47
C PRO A 386 -13.90 -10.68 20.84
N GLU A 387 -13.23 -11.55 21.59
CA GLU A 387 -12.56 -11.18 22.84
C GLU A 387 -11.35 -10.28 22.54
N ILE A 388 -11.19 -9.20 23.31
CA ILE A 388 -10.19 -8.15 23.09
C ILE A 388 -9.34 -7.99 24.35
N THR A 389 -8.03 -8.17 24.21
CA THR A 389 -7.03 -7.87 25.25
C THR A 389 -6.49 -6.46 25.08
N VAL A 390 -6.45 -5.68 26.15
CA VAL A 390 -5.91 -4.31 26.12
C VAL A 390 -4.52 -4.21 26.74
N ALA A 391 -3.59 -3.60 26.00
CA ALA A 391 -2.18 -3.50 26.41
C ALA A 391 -1.92 -2.42 27.48
N THR A 392 -2.84 -1.47 27.64
CA THR A 392 -2.72 -0.34 28.57
C THR A 392 -4.01 -0.13 29.35
N THR A 393 -3.90 0.28 30.62
CA THR A 393 -5.05 0.75 31.38
C THR A 393 -5.38 2.16 30.90
N GLY A 394 -6.62 2.40 30.50
CA GLY A 394 -7.00 3.71 29.98
C GLY A 394 -8.43 3.76 29.46
N THR A 395 -8.79 4.91 28.90
CA THR A 395 -10.06 5.10 28.19
C THR A 395 -9.92 4.62 26.76
N TYR A 396 -10.86 3.77 26.34
CA TYR A 396 -11.05 3.28 24.98
C TYR A 396 -12.44 3.70 24.51
N TYR A 397 -12.67 3.66 23.20
CA TYR A 397 -13.95 4.05 22.61
C TYR A 397 -14.53 2.90 21.80
N LEU A 398 -15.75 2.48 22.14
CA LEU A 398 -16.53 1.52 21.38
C LEU A 398 -17.40 2.27 20.38
N GLU A 399 -17.18 2.07 19.09
CA GLU A 399 -18.07 2.53 18.03
C GLU A 399 -19.17 1.51 17.79
N HIS A 400 -20.40 1.99 17.68
CA HIS A 400 -21.54 1.28 17.13
C HIS A 400 -21.92 1.91 15.79
N ASP A 401 -21.70 1.17 14.71
CA ASP A 401 -21.97 1.59 13.32
C ASP A 401 -23.17 0.80 12.78
N PHE A 402 -24.16 1.51 12.25
CA PHE A 402 -25.39 0.89 11.73
C PHE A 402 -25.83 1.46 10.39
N VAL A 403 -26.12 0.57 9.45
CA VAL A 403 -26.69 0.91 8.14
C VAL A 403 -28.17 0.52 8.15
N LEU A 404 -29.08 1.51 8.05
CA LEU A 404 -30.53 1.32 8.02
C LEU A 404 -31.02 0.84 6.64
N GLY A 405 -30.27 1.15 5.58
CA GLY A 405 -30.57 0.77 4.20
C GLY A 405 -31.63 1.64 3.54
N PRO A 406 -31.76 1.59 2.20
CA PRO A 406 -32.59 2.52 1.45
C PRO A 406 -34.07 2.40 1.85
N GLY A 407 -34.61 3.49 2.41
CA GLY A 407 -36.04 3.63 2.71
C GLY A 407 -36.44 3.50 4.19
N ALA A 408 -35.50 3.26 5.10
CA ALA A 408 -35.74 3.39 6.54
C ALA A 408 -35.96 4.86 6.91
N ARG A 409 -36.99 5.13 7.73
CA ARG A 409 -37.45 6.50 8.05
C ARG A 409 -37.66 6.75 9.54
N SER A 410 -37.19 5.84 10.41
CA SER A 410 -37.46 5.88 11.85
C SER A 410 -36.20 5.58 12.65
N ALA A 411 -36.01 6.33 13.74
CA ALA A 411 -35.00 6.09 14.77
C ALA A 411 -35.03 4.62 15.23
N VAL A 412 -33.87 3.96 15.24
CA VAL A 412 -33.75 2.58 15.71
C VAL A 412 -32.98 2.55 17.03
N PRO A 413 -33.64 2.29 18.17
CA PRO A 413 -32.95 2.19 19.44
C PRO A 413 -32.07 0.94 19.47
N TYR A 414 -30.89 1.07 20.06
CA TYR A 414 -29.99 -0.04 20.34
C TYR A 414 -29.46 0.04 21.76
N THR A 415 -28.81 -1.03 22.21
CA THR A 415 -28.12 -1.06 23.49
C THR A 415 -26.81 -1.80 23.33
N VAL A 416 -25.71 -1.14 23.68
CA VAL A 416 -24.38 -1.74 23.77
C VAL A 416 -24.09 -2.21 25.18
N TRP A 417 -23.21 -3.20 25.31
CA TRP A 417 -22.72 -3.70 26.59
C TRP A 417 -21.22 -4.02 26.52
N ALA A 418 -20.57 -3.97 27.67
CA ALA A 418 -19.19 -4.39 27.86
C ALA A 418 -19.13 -5.44 28.96
N GLN A 419 -18.40 -6.52 28.75
CA GLN A 419 -18.19 -7.58 29.74
C GLN A 419 -16.71 -7.86 29.89
N LYS A 420 -16.20 -7.86 31.13
CA LYS A 420 -14.89 -8.42 31.43
C LYS A 420 -15.03 -9.94 31.39
N VAL A 421 -14.26 -10.59 30.53
CA VAL A 421 -14.23 -12.05 30.47
C VAL A 421 -13.43 -12.53 31.67
N ALA A 422 -14.01 -13.42 32.47
CA ALA A 422 -13.27 -14.08 33.52
C ALA A 422 -12.25 -14.98 32.84
N ILE A 423 -11.00 -14.52 32.81
CA ILE A 423 -9.85 -15.34 32.44
C ILE A 423 -9.83 -16.47 33.47
N ASP A 424 -10.15 -17.68 33.04
CA ASP A 424 -9.80 -18.86 33.82
C ASP A 424 -8.29 -18.78 34.02
N SER A 425 -7.87 -18.66 35.28
CA SER A 425 -6.49 -18.47 35.72
C SER A 425 -5.50 -19.57 35.28
N ALA A 426 -5.97 -20.55 34.49
CA ALA A 426 -5.17 -21.51 33.75
C ALA A 426 -4.62 -21.00 32.39
N PHE A 427 -5.06 -19.83 31.91
CA PHE A 427 -4.72 -19.29 30.58
C PHE A 427 -4.07 -17.90 30.65
N SER A 428 -2.99 -17.77 31.42
CA SER A 428 -2.01 -16.73 31.13
C SER A 428 -1.33 -17.15 29.83
N ASP A 429 -1.52 -16.39 28.75
CA ASP A 429 -0.75 -16.51 27.51
C ASP A 429 0.73 -16.76 27.86
N ASP A 430 1.22 -17.95 27.54
CA ASP A 430 2.58 -18.37 27.86
C ASP A 430 3.58 -17.93 26.79
N PHE A 431 3.13 -17.68 25.55
CA PHE A 431 3.93 -17.21 24.43
C PHE A 431 3.14 -16.32 23.46
N GLY A 432 3.43 -15.00 23.48
CA GLY A 432 2.57 -14.06 22.78
C GLY A 432 2.51 -14.17 21.25
N ASP A 433 1.35 -13.78 20.72
CA ASP A 433 0.77 -13.93 19.37
C ASP A 433 1.48 -13.18 18.22
N SER A 434 2.73 -12.77 18.41
CA SER A 434 3.45 -12.00 17.40
C SER A 434 4.94 -12.32 17.34
N PRO A 435 5.59 -12.11 16.18
CA PRO A 435 7.04 -12.18 16.06
C PRO A 435 7.83 -11.30 17.04
N GLY A 436 7.21 -10.21 17.54
CA GLY A 436 7.82 -9.27 18.49
C GLY A 436 7.71 -9.70 19.96
N THR A 437 6.79 -10.62 20.27
CA THR A 437 6.53 -11.15 21.62
C THR A 437 6.98 -12.59 21.79
N ALA A 438 7.68 -13.13 20.78
CA ALA A 438 8.08 -14.52 20.74
C ALA A 438 8.86 -14.95 22.00
N GLY A 439 8.46 -16.10 22.55
CA GLY A 439 9.28 -16.87 23.49
C GLY A 439 10.64 -17.20 22.88
N ARG A 440 11.63 -17.56 23.70
CA ARG A 440 12.97 -17.91 23.19
C ARG A 440 13.33 -19.33 23.61
N MET A 441 13.84 -20.11 22.66
CA MET A 441 14.43 -21.42 22.92
C MET A 441 15.85 -21.51 22.35
N SER A 442 16.70 -22.30 23.01
CA SER A 442 17.97 -22.74 22.44
C SER A 442 17.79 -24.07 21.71
N VAL A 443 18.59 -24.31 20.68
CA VAL A 443 18.61 -25.62 20.00
C VAL A 443 19.05 -26.70 20.99
N GLY A 444 18.33 -27.83 20.99
CA GLY A 444 18.50 -28.93 21.94
C GLY A 444 17.59 -28.84 23.18
N GLU A 445 17.01 -27.68 23.47
CA GLU A 445 16.04 -27.50 24.56
C GLU A 445 14.64 -27.97 24.14
N THR A 446 13.88 -28.45 25.11
CA THR A 446 12.44 -28.73 24.96
C THR A 446 11.67 -27.61 25.64
N ILE A 447 10.83 -26.91 24.88
CA ILE A 447 9.83 -25.99 25.40
C ILE A 447 8.49 -26.71 25.50
N THR A 448 7.72 -26.35 26.52
CA THR A 448 6.30 -26.71 26.66
C THR A 448 5.50 -25.43 26.71
N GLY A 449 4.37 -25.41 26.02
CA GLY A 449 3.39 -24.33 26.09
C GLY A 449 1.98 -24.88 25.95
N ALA A 450 1.00 -24.02 25.76
CA ALA A 450 -0.35 -24.41 25.44
C ALA A 450 -0.99 -23.40 24.49
N ILE A 451 -1.65 -23.91 23.45
CA ILE A 451 -2.62 -23.11 22.70
C ILE A 451 -3.73 -22.78 23.68
N ASN A 452 -3.72 -21.55 24.21
CA ASN A 452 -4.53 -21.12 25.34
C ASN A 452 -5.96 -20.75 24.92
N GLN A 453 -6.18 -20.47 23.64
CA GLN A 453 -7.48 -20.18 23.06
C GLN A 453 -7.59 -20.66 21.61
N THR A 454 -8.81 -20.81 21.08
CA THR A 454 -8.99 -21.11 19.65
C THR A 454 -8.39 -19.97 18.84
N TRP A 455 -7.52 -20.28 17.87
CA TRP A 455 -6.77 -19.31 17.05
C TRP A 455 -5.62 -18.59 17.75
N ASP A 456 -5.18 -19.11 18.89
CA ASP A 456 -3.92 -18.70 19.51
C ASP A 456 -2.71 -19.01 18.60
N GLU A 457 -1.70 -18.15 18.65
CA GLU A 457 -0.47 -18.25 17.83
C GLU A 457 0.80 -18.10 18.67
N ASP A 458 1.31 -19.18 19.22
CA ASP A 458 2.57 -19.12 19.95
C ASP A 458 3.76 -18.94 19.01
N TYR A 459 4.50 -17.84 19.18
CA TYR A 459 5.77 -17.62 18.50
C TYR A 459 6.95 -18.00 19.39
N ILE A 460 7.82 -18.88 18.90
CA ILE A 460 9.07 -19.29 19.55
C ILE A 460 10.27 -18.93 18.66
N ALA A 461 11.12 -18.02 19.12
CA ALA A 461 12.35 -17.61 18.48
C ALA A 461 13.52 -18.53 18.84
N LEU A 462 14.26 -18.98 17.83
CA LEU A 462 15.50 -19.76 17.97
C LEU A 462 16.51 -19.39 16.89
N SER A 463 17.80 -19.44 17.23
CA SER A 463 18.88 -19.18 16.27
C SER A 463 19.30 -20.46 15.56
N LEU A 464 19.24 -20.46 14.23
CA LEU A 464 19.66 -21.56 13.37
C LEU A 464 20.91 -21.15 12.58
N GLN A 465 21.71 -22.14 12.17
CA GLN A 465 22.94 -21.96 11.40
C GLN A 465 22.71 -22.32 9.93
N GLN A 466 23.19 -21.48 9.02
CA GLN A 466 23.12 -21.73 7.58
C GLN A 466 23.72 -23.09 7.22
N GLY A 467 23.03 -23.86 6.38
CA GLY A 467 23.44 -25.18 5.90
C GLY A 467 23.17 -26.32 6.87
N HIS A 468 22.81 -26.04 8.12
CA HIS A 468 22.45 -27.08 9.08
C HIS A 468 21.01 -27.55 8.89
N SER A 469 20.81 -28.86 9.00
CA SER A 469 19.49 -29.48 9.04
C SER A 469 19.03 -29.64 10.47
N TYR A 470 17.77 -29.29 10.73
CA TYR A 470 17.15 -29.34 12.05
C TYR A 470 15.93 -30.25 12.03
N THR A 471 15.77 -31.07 13.07
CA THR A 471 14.54 -31.80 13.33
C THR A 471 13.74 -31.15 14.45
N PHE A 472 12.49 -30.80 14.17
CA PHE A 472 11.52 -30.34 15.16
C PHE A 472 10.62 -31.51 15.59
N ASP A 473 10.76 -31.93 16.83
CA ASP A 473 9.89 -32.90 17.50
C ASP A 473 8.78 -32.14 18.23
N VAL A 474 7.54 -32.37 17.80
CA VAL A 474 6.36 -31.66 18.27
C VAL A 474 5.32 -32.60 18.88
N THR A 475 5.11 -32.36 20.17
CA THR A 475 4.08 -32.80 21.10
C THR A 475 2.67 -32.21 20.98
N THR A 476 1.63 -32.83 20.41
CA THR A 476 0.24 -32.36 20.70
C THR A 476 -0.75 -33.50 20.95
N PRO A 477 -1.06 -33.79 22.22
CA PRO A 477 -2.01 -34.85 22.56
C PRO A 477 -3.44 -34.51 22.09
N GLY A 478 -3.87 -35.10 20.97
CA GLY A 478 -5.27 -35.09 20.53
C GLY A 478 -5.76 -33.81 19.83
N GLN A 479 -4.85 -32.97 19.32
CA GLN A 479 -5.20 -31.66 18.71
C GLN A 479 -4.77 -31.53 17.26
N ALA A 480 -5.55 -30.80 16.46
CA ALA A 480 -5.12 -30.30 15.16
C ALA A 480 -4.36 -28.97 15.32
N PHE A 481 -3.11 -28.92 14.84
CA PHE A 481 -2.29 -27.71 14.85
C PHE A 481 -1.49 -27.58 13.55
N ASN A 482 -1.14 -26.35 13.20
CA ASN A 482 -0.27 -25.94 12.12
C ASN A 482 1.08 -25.45 12.68
N LEU A 483 2.15 -25.79 11.98
CA LEU A 483 3.50 -25.33 12.27
C LEU A 483 4.02 -24.54 11.07
N ALA A 484 4.59 -23.38 11.31
CA ALA A 484 5.30 -22.60 10.30
C ALA A 484 6.62 -22.08 10.86
N ILE A 485 7.58 -21.80 9.97
CA ILE A 485 8.85 -21.17 10.31
C ILE A 485 8.96 -19.83 9.56
N ASN A 486 9.33 -18.78 10.28
CA ASN A 486 9.49 -17.44 9.72
C ASN A 486 10.96 -17.01 9.83
N ASP A 487 11.50 -16.44 8.76
CA ASP A 487 12.83 -15.81 8.79
C ASP A 487 12.81 -14.45 9.55
N ALA A 488 13.95 -13.76 9.66
CA ALA A 488 13.98 -12.49 10.40
C ALA A 488 13.18 -11.36 9.71
N LEU A 489 12.89 -11.48 8.41
CA LEU A 489 12.09 -10.53 7.63
C LEU A 489 10.58 -10.84 7.71
N GLY A 490 10.20 -11.96 8.33
CA GLY A 490 8.81 -12.38 8.48
C GLY A 490 8.27 -13.15 7.27
N ASN A 491 9.13 -13.64 6.38
CA ASN A 491 8.70 -14.52 5.30
C ASN A 491 8.34 -15.89 5.88
N GLU A 492 7.10 -16.33 5.68
CA GLU A 492 6.55 -17.56 6.24
C GLU A 492 6.82 -18.76 5.32
N GLY A 493 7.49 -19.78 5.86
CA GLY A 493 7.55 -21.12 5.29
C GLY A 493 6.63 -22.06 6.06
N TRP A 494 5.57 -22.54 5.43
CA TRP A 494 4.65 -23.50 6.06
C TRP A 494 5.33 -24.86 6.23
N LEU A 495 5.33 -25.40 7.46
CA LEU A 495 5.89 -26.72 7.77
C LEU A 495 4.82 -27.84 7.80
N GLY A 496 3.53 -27.50 7.60
CA GLY A 496 2.39 -28.44 7.58
C GLY A 496 2.04 -29.01 6.20
N PRO A 497 1.07 -29.93 6.09
CA PRO A 497 0.77 -30.61 4.83
C PRO A 497 -0.09 -29.76 3.88
N SER A 498 0.48 -29.34 2.75
CA SER A 498 -0.17 -29.41 1.42
C SER A 498 0.88 -29.22 0.29
N ASP A 499 1.02 -30.25 -0.55
CA ASP A 499 1.74 -30.29 -1.85
C ASP A 499 3.25 -30.00 -1.82
N ASP A 500 4.04 -31.05 -1.54
CA ASP A 500 5.39 -31.45 -2.01
C ASP A 500 6.49 -30.41 -2.38
N SER A 501 6.35 -29.12 -2.09
CA SER A 501 7.22 -28.09 -2.67
C SER A 501 8.15 -27.36 -1.66
N ALA A 502 8.30 -27.90 -0.44
CA ALA A 502 9.17 -27.33 0.60
C ALA A 502 10.32 -28.23 1.09
N GLY A 503 10.44 -29.47 0.58
CA GLY A 503 11.49 -30.40 1.05
C GLY A 503 11.28 -30.94 2.48
N ILE A 504 10.03 -30.99 2.95
CA ILE A 504 9.68 -31.32 4.34
C ILE A 504 9.03 -32.72 4.39
N TYR A 505 9.73 -33.68 4.98
CA TYR A 505 9.18 -35.03 5.26
C TYR A 505 8.54 -35.06 6.66
N TYR A 506 7.34 -35.64 6.78
CA TYR A 506 6.70 -35.89 8.08
C TYR A 506 6.38 -37.39 8.29
N TYR A 507 6.50 -37.84 9.55
CA TYR A 507 6.00 -39.13 10.03
C TYR A 507 5.00 -38.89 11.15
N THR A 508 3.77 -39.38 11.01
CA THR A 508 2.76 -39.34 12.07
C THR A 508 2.87 -40.57 12.98
N SER A 509 3.06 -40.33 14.27
CA SER A 509 2.88 -41.35 15.32
C SER A 509 1.44 -41.34 15.83
N ARG A 510 0.94 -42.50 16.29
CA ARG A 510 -0.43 -42.70 16.80
C ARG A 510 -0.72 -41.93 18.11
N ASP A 511 0.31 -41.35 18.72
CA ASP A 511 0.26 -40.73 20.06
C ASP A 511 0.30 -39.19 20.04
N GLY A 512 0.11 -38.54 18.89
CA GLY A 512 0.10 -37.07 18.78
C GLY A 512 1.48 -36.42 18.63
N HIS A 513 2.53 -37.23 18.45
CA HIS A 513 3.90 -36.79 18.14
C HIS A 513 4.09 -36.59 16.63
N ARG A 514 4.70 -35.47 16.23
CA ARG A 514 5.02 -35.12 14.84
C ARG A 514 6.47 -34.66 14.71
N PHE A 515 7.14 -35.09 13.64
CA PHE A 515 8.51 -34.68 13.33
C PHE A 515 8.53 -33.88 12.03
N TYR A 516 9.25 -32.76 12.04
CA TYR A 516 9.48 -31.90 10.87
C TYR A 516 10.99 -31.73 10.65
N SER A 517 11.43 -31.77 9.39
CA SER A 517 12.83 -31.48 9.02
C SER A 517 12.92 -30.14 8.29
N TYR A 518 13.96 -29.35 8.56
CA TYR A 518 14.22 -28.07 7.91
C TYR A 518 15.72 -27.79 7.81
N THR A 519 16.21 -27.45 6.62
CA THR A 519 17.58 -26.98 6.43
C THR A 519 17.61 -25.46 6.35
N ALA A 520 18.32 -24.82 7.28
CA ALA A 520 18.36 -23.36 7.37
C ALA A 520 19.20 -22.77 6.24
N ASN A 521 18.63 -21.83 5.49
CA ASN A 521 19.31 -21.18 4.38
C ASN A 521 20.14 -19.95 4.79
N LYS A 522 20.03 -19.50 6.05
CA LYS A 522 20.73 -18.36 6.63
C LYS A 522 21.06 -18.61 8.11
N THR A 523 22.15 -18.02 8.58
CA THR A 523 22.47 -17.99 10.01
C THR A 523 21.75 -16.81 10.64
N GLU A 524 20.58 -17.05 11.20
CA GLU A 524 19.74 -16.00 11.79
C GLU A 524 18.80 -16.54 12.88
N THR A 525 18.02 -15.64 13.47
CA THR A 525 16.94 -16.03 14.38
C THR A 525 15.67 -16.26 13.58
N TYR A 526 15.26 -17.52 13.52
CA TYR A 526 13.98 -17.94 12.98
C TYR A 526 12.91 -17.90 14.07
N ARG A 527 11.65 -17.86 13.67
CA ARG A 527 10.50 -17.91 14.57
C ARG A 527 9.57 -19.03 14.15
N ILE A 528 9.44 -20.03 15.01
CA ILE A 528 8.46 -21.09 14.88
C ILE A 528 7.12 -20.56 15.34
N LYS A 529 6.11 -20.69 14.50
CA LYS A 529 4.72 -20.36 14.81
C LYS A 529 3.96 -21.66 15.00
N LEU A 530 3.42 -21.87 16.19
CA LEU A 530 2.42 -22.91 16.45
C LEU A 530 1.05 -22.25 16.42
N SER A 531 0.08 -22.87 15.74
CA SER A 531 -1.29 -22.34 15.70
C SER A 531 -2.30 -23.48 15.63
N GLY A 532 -3.46 -23.35 16.26
CA GLY A 532 -4.43 -24.45 16.32
C GLY A 532 -5.86 -23.99 16.57
N ASN A 533 -6.81 -24.82 16.14
CA ASN A 533 -8.23 -24.61 16.42
C ASN A 533 -8.64 -25.19 17.79
N ASP A 534 -7.89 -26.20 18.25
CA ASP A 534 -8.16 -26.89 19.51
C ASP A 534 -7.24 -26.35 20.62
N VAL A 535 -7.83 -25.97 21.77
CA VAL A 535 -7.11 -25.50 22.97
C VAL A 535 -6.43 -26.67 23.69
N GLY A 536 -5.22 -26.47 24.20
CA GLY A 536 -4.49 -27.48 24.96
C GLY A 536 -2.96 -27.49 24.77
N PRO A 537 -2.25 -28.36 25.51
CA PRO A 537 -0.82 -28.27 25.69
C PRO A 537 -0.03 -28.81 24.50
N TYR A 538 1.14 -28.22 24.27
CA TYR A 538 2.14 -28.74 23.34
C TYR A 538 3.55 -28.81 23.94
N SER A 539 4.42 -29.56 23.25
CA SER A 539 5.86 -29.49 23.44
C SER A 539 6.58 -29.34 22.11
N LEU A 540 7.69 -28.60 22.08
CA LEU A 540 8.53 -28.37 20.92
C LEU A 540 9.99 -28.59 21.31
N LYS A 541 10.69 -29.42 20.53
CA LYS A 541 12.15 -29.56 20.61
C LYS A 541 12.77 -29.44 19.22
N ALA A 542 13.74 -28.54 19.08
CA ALA A 542 14.59 -28.47 17.89
C ALA A 542 15.90 -29.22 18.14
N THR A 543 16.30 -30.09 17.24
CA THR A 543 17.58 -30.82 17.29
C THR A 543 18.40 -30.46 16.06
N ASP A 544 19.64 -29.98 16.28
CA ASP A 544 20.61 -29.79 15.19
C ASP A 544 21.15 -31.15 14.74
N ASN A 545 20.95 -31.49 13.48
CA ASN A 545 21.50 -32.69 12.86
C ASN A 545 22.86 -32.45 12.22
N GLY A 546 23.38 -31.22 12.28
CA GLY A 546 24.60 -30.77 11.63
C GLY A 546 24.37 -30.29 10.19
N MET A 547 25.46 -29.84 9.57
CA MET A 547 25.51 -29.53 8.15
C MET A 547 25.31 -30.82 7.36
N VAL A 548 24.27 -30.85 6.51
CA VAL A 548 24.10 -31.93 5.53
C VAL A 548 24.65 -31.38 4.23
N ASP A 549 25.98 -31.38 4.12
CA ASP A 549 26.72 -31.16 2.87
C ASP A 549 27.16 -32.56 2.41
N ASP A 550 26.63 -33.03 1.28
CA ASP A 550 26.95 -34.35 0.76
C ASP A 550 28.34 -34.40 0.11
N ILE A 551 28.86 -33.28 -0.40
CA ILE A 551 30.15 -33.17 -1.09
C ILE A 551 30.78 -31.78 -0.87
N ALA A 552 31.86 -31.76 -0.07
CA ALA A 552 32.57 -30.53 0.27
C ALA A 552 32.92 -29.63 -0.92
N ASN A 553 32.83 -28.32 -0.69
CA ASN A 553 33.02 -27.25 -1.67
C ASN A 553 34.44 -26.72 -1.81
N ASP A 554 35.43 -27.52 -1.42
CA ASP A 554 36.83 -27.13 -1.45
C ASP A 554 37.76 -28.32 -1.74
N ALA A 555 39.06 -28.04 -1.72
CA ALA A 555 40.10 -29.05 -2.00
C ALA A 555 40.16 -30.20 -0.97
N SER A 556 39.45 -30.10 0.16
CA SER A 556 39.33 -31.17 1.17
C SER A 556 38.30 -32.23 0.79
N THR A 557 37.54 -32.04 -0.29
CA THR A 557 36.59 -33.03 -0.79
C THR A 557 37.20 -34.43 -0.92
N THR A 558 36.44 -35.42 -0.47
CA THR A 558 36.74 -36.84 -0.67
C THR A 558 36.04 -37.42 -1.88
N ALA A 559 35.15 -36.65 -2.54
CA ALA A 559 34.46 -37.10 -3.73
C ALA A 559 35.42 -37.12 -4.93
N GLY A 560 35.48 -38.26 -5.61
CA GLY A 560 36.34 -38.46 -6.78
C GLY A 560 35.51 -38.77 -8.02
N LEU A 561 35.93 -38.22 -9.16
CA LEU A 561 35.38 -38.54 -10.47
C LEU A 561 36.48 -39.18 -11.33
N ALA A 562 36.33 -40.46 -11.64
CA ALA A 562 37.25 -41.19 -12.50
C ALA A 562 36.95 -40.92 -13.99
N ILE A 563 37.99 -40.84 -14.82
CA ILE A 563 37.83 -40.77 -16.27
C ILE A 563 37.17 -42.05 -16.79
N GLY A 564 36.08 -41.89 -17.54
CA GLY A 564 35.20 -42.97 -18.00
C GLY A 564 34.11 -43.37 -16.99
N GLY A 565 34.04 -42.70 -15.84
CA GLY A 565 33.04 -42.95 -14.79
C GLY A 565 32.01 -41.84 -14.63
N SER A 566 31.09 -42.04 -13.70
CA SER A 566 30.10 -41.06 -13.27
C SER A 566 30.00 -41.00 -11.75
N ALA A 567 29.56 -39.85 -11.22
CA ALA A 567 29.28 -39.63 -9.82
C ALA A 567 27.94 -38.89 -9.67
N THR A 568 27.31 -39.03 -8.51
CA THR A 568 26.04 -38.39 -8.18
C THR A 568 26.20 -37.56 -6.92
N GLY A 569 25.45 -36.47 -6.82
CA GLY A 569 25.36 -35.63 -5.63
C GLY A 569 24.06 -34.84 -5.63
N HIS A 570 23.88 -34.01 -4.62
CA HIS A 570 22.73 -33.15 -4.42
C HIS A 570 23.16 -31.71 -4.23
N ILE A 571 22.40 -30.77 -4.78
CA ILE A 571 22.55 -29.36 -4.42
C ILE A 571 21.76 -29.14 -3.13
N ASP A 572 22.46 -28.96 -2.03
CA ASP A 572 21.91 -28.92 -0.66
C ASP A 572 21.29 -27.56 -0.31
N TYR A 573 21.76 -26.46 -0.93
CA TYR A 573 21.14 -25.15 -0.79
C TYR A 573 21.40 -24.19 -1.98
N ARG A 574 20.45 -23.27 -2.19
CA ARG A 574 20.50 -22.26 -3.26
C ARG A 574 20.60 -20.84 -2.70
N PRO A 575 21.38 -19.93 -3.31
CA PRO A 575 21.46 -18.56 -2.85
C PRO A 575 20.19 -17.76 -3.27
N THR A 576 19.77 -16.81 -2.43
CA THR A 576 18.71 -15.84 -2.75
C THR A 576 19.33 -14.45 -3.00
N GLY A 577 18.75 -13.65 -3.91
CA GLY A 577 19.14 -12.24 -4.09
C GLY A 577 20.39 -11.95 -4.94
N GLY A 578 20.69 -12.74 -5.97
CA GLY A 578 21.77 -12.47 -6.93
C GLY A 578 23.20 -12.84 -6.50
N ALA A 579 23.43 -13.35 -5.28
CA ALA A 579 24.73 -13.82 -4.82
C ALA A 579 25.12 -15.21 -5.39
N LEU A 580 26.37 -15.39 -5.85
CA LEU A 580 26.90 -16.66 -6.39
C LEU A 580 27.44 -17.61 -5.28
N ASN A 581 26.78 -17.61 -4.12
CA ASN A 581 27.30 -18.23 -2.88
C ASN A 581 26.46 -19.44 -2.48
N GLY A 582 25.97 -20.18 -3.47
CA GLY A 582 25.19 -21.40 -3.26
C GLY A 582 26.06 -22.58 -2.91
N ASP A 583 25.40 -23.71 -2.73
CA ASP A 583 26.09 -24.98 -2.62
C ASP A 583 26.94 -25.29 -3.87
N SER A 584 28.05 -25.98 -3.66
CA SER A 584 29.08 -26.19 -4.67
C SER A 584 29.83 -27.50 -4.40
N ASP A 585 29.57 -28.52 -5.20
CA ASP A 585 30.13 -29.84 -4.95
C ASP A 585 31.41 -30.04 -5.73
N TRP A 586 32.52 -30.32 -5.06
CA TRP A 586 33.81 -30.50 -5.71
C TRP A 586 34.13 -31.98 -5.88
N PHE A 587 34.33 -32.42 -7.12
CA PHE A 587 34.81 -33.75 -7.46
C PHE A 587 36.27 -33.69 -7.90
N ALA A 588 37.16 -34.37 -7.18
CA ALA A 588 38.55 -34.51 -7.58
C ALA A 588 38.67 -35.41 -8.82
N VAL A 589 39.27 -34.90 -9.89
CA VAL A 589 39.53 -35.61 -11.15
C VAL A 589 41.00 -35.50 -11.55
N SER A 590 41.63 -36.62 -11.91
CA SER A 590 43.02 -36.64 -12.36
C SER A 590 43.12 -36.50 -13.87
N LEU A 591 43.69 -35.40 -14.34
CA LEU A 591 43.85 -35.09 -15.77
C LEU A 591 45.32 -35.22 -16.20
N GLN A 592 45.55 -35.52 -17.48
CA GLN A 592 46.87 -35.58 -18.10
C GLN A 592 47.06 -34.42 -19.09
N ALA A 593 48.20 -33.73 -19.01
CA ALA A 593 48.51 -32.62 -19.90
C ALA A 593 48.44 -33.03 -21.39
N GLY A 594 47.85 -32.18 -22.20
CA GLY A 594 47.67 -32.36 -23.64
C GLY A 594 46.44 -33.20 -24.03
N GLN A 595 45.77 -33.83 -23.07
CA GLN A 595 44.54 -34.59 -23.34
C GLN A 595 43.29 -33.72 -23.23
N THR A 596 42.28 -34.03 -24.02
CA THR A 596 40.98 -33.36 -23.98
C THR A 596 39.95 -34.23 -23.28
N TYR A 597 39.17 -33.62 -22.40
CA TYR A 597 38.14 -34.27 -21.61
C TYR A 597 36.80 -33.57 -21.83
N GLU A 598 35.73 -34.33 -21.87
CA GLU A 598 34.35 -33.88 -21.82
C GLU A 598 33.77 -34.24 -20.46
N PHE A 599 33.09 -33.27 -19.84
CA PHE A 599 32.35 -33.45 -18.60
C PHE A 599 30.88 -33.16 -18.86
N ASP A 600 30.02 -34.13 -18.61
CA ASP A 600 28.58 -33.98 -18.79
C ASP A 600 27.89 -33.84 -17.43
N LEU A 601 26.91 -32.95 -17.36
CA LEU A 601 26.01 -32.78 -16.24
C LEU A 601 24.58 -33.14 -16.67
N LYS A 602 24.04 -34.18 -16.05
CA LYS A 602 22.63 -34.55 -16.13
C LYS A 602 21.92 -34.16 -14.84
N ARG A 603 20.88 -33.33 -14.97
CA ARG A 603 20.11 -32.78 -13.84
C ARG A 603 18.78 -33.52 -13.69
N ASN A 604 18.30 -33.72 -12.45
CA ASN A 604 16.93 -34.19 -12.18
C ASN A 604 15.96 -33.02 -11.90
N GLY A 605 16.39 -31.75 -12.11
CA GLY A 605 15.63 -30.51 -11.91
C GLY A 605 16.39 -29.30 -12.49
N ASP A 606 15.96 -28.07 -12.19
CA ASP A 606 16.58 -26.85 -12.69
C ASP A 606 17.73 -26.34 -11.79
N GLY A 607 18.74 -25.68 -12.39
CA GLY A 607 19.58 -24.74 -11.64
C GLY A 607 20.92 -25.25 -11.10
N ALA A 608 21.66 -26.10 -11.81
CA ALA A 608 23.06 -26.42 -11.51
C ALA A 608 23.97 -26.25 -12.74
N GLY A 609 25.24 -25.86 -12.56
CA GLY A 609 26.19 -25.63 -13.64
C GLY A 609 27.62 -26.12 -13.36
N LEU A 610 28.39 -26.40 -14.41
CA LEU A 610 29.75 -26.94 -14.33
C LEU A 610 30.83 -25.85 -14.41
N ILE A 611 31.80 -25.91 -13.50
CA ILE A 611 33.05 -25.15 -13.58
C ILE A 611 34.20 -26.11 -13.28
N LEU A 612 35.25 -26.13 -14.10
CA LEU A 612 36.47 -26.87 -13.80
C LEU A 612 37.49 -25.96 -13.14
N ARG A 613 38.14 -26.44 -12.08
CA ARG A 613 39.14 -25.72 -11.31
C ARG A 613 40.49 -26.43 -11.30
N ASP A 614 41.56 -25.66 -11.22
CA ASP A 614 42.92 -26.19 -11.01
C ASP A 614 43.13 -26.69 -9.57
N GLN A 615 44.31 -27.24 -9.30
CA GLN A 615 44.71 -27.73 -7.98
C GLN A 615 44.71 -26.64 -6.88
N GLN A 616 44.74 -25.35 -7.26
CA GLN A 616 44.68 -24.22 -6.34
C GLN A 616 43.24 -23.71 -6.14
N GLY A 617 42.24 -24.32 -6.80
CA GLY A 617 40.83 -23.93 -6.73
C GLY A 617 40.43 -22.80 -7.70
N ASN A 618 41.34 -22.35 -8.57
CA ASN A 618 41.01 -21.32 -9.56
C ASN A 618 40.27 -21.91 -10.74
N ALA A 619 39.24 -21.23 -11.24
CA ALA A 619 38.52 -21.67 -12.43
C ALA A 619 39.44 -21.65 -13.67
N VAL A 620 39.50 -22.78 -14.38
CA VAL A 620 40.30 -22.97 -15.61
C VAL A 620 39.45 -23.24 -16.84
N SER A 621 38.17 -23.57 -16.65
CA SER A 621 37.16 -23.58 -17.71
C SER A 621 35.75 -23.45 -17.12
N GLY A 622 34.80 -23.08 -17.98
CA GLY A 622 33.46 -22.64 -17.61
C GLY A 622 33.16 -21.36 -18.38
N GLY A 623 31.98 -21.27 -19.01
CA GLY A 623 31.57 -20.10 -19.76
C GLY A 623 31.77 -18.84 -18.92
N THR A 624 32.34 -17.80 -19.54
CA THR A 624 32.31 -16.45 -18.97
C THR A 624 30.88 -16.13 -18.54
N SER A 625 30.77 -15.37 -17.46
CA SER A 625 29.56 -15.00 -16.71
C SER A 625 28.45 -14.24 -17.47
N VAL A 626 28.29 -14.49 -18.77
CA VAL A 626 27.50 -13.68 -19.70
C VAL A 626 26.39 -14.48 -20.40
N ASP A 627 26.44 -15.81 -20.39
CA ASP A 627 25.38 -16.67 -20.94
C ASP A 627 24.41 -17.23 -19.88
N PHE A 628 24.42 -16.69 -18.66
CA PHE A 628 23.48 -17.08 -17.59
C PHE A 628 22.00 -16.77 -17.87
N TRP A 629 21.69 -16.10 -18.99
CA TRP A 629 20.33 -15.69 -19.37
C TRP A 629 19.73 -16.49 -20.53
N ASN A 630 20.51 -17.33 -21.22
CA ASN A 630 20.01 -18.14 -22.34
C ASN A 630 19.74 -19.57 -21.88
N TYR A 631 18.55 -19.77 -21.32
CA TYR A 631 17.98 -21.08 -21.02
C TYR A 631 17.83 -21.93 -22.29
N THR A 632 18.50 -23.07 -22.33
CA THR A 632 18.04 -24.25 -23.08
C THR A 632 17.84 -25.40 -22.10
N TRP A 633 16.64 -25.95 -22.09
CA TRP A 633 16.26 -27.10 -21.28
C TRP A 633 17.05 -28.33 -21.77
N GLY A 634 18.05 -28.81 -21.02
CA GLY A 634 18.93 -29.91 -21.46
C GLY A 634 20.09 -30.24 -20.52
N ASN A 635 20.94 -31.20 -20.87
CA ASN A 635 22.21 -31.51 -20.19
C ASN A 635 23.27 -30.43 -20.52
N ASP A 636 24.14 -30.08 -19.57
CA ASP A 636 25.32 -29.24 -19.84
C ASP A 636 26.53 -30.12 -20.12
N SER A 637 27.38 -29.72 -21.07
CA SER A 637 28.66 -30.36 -21.36
C SER A 637 29.79 -29.32 -21.34
N LEU A 638 30.93 -29.71 -20.77
CA LEU A 638 32.14 -28.90 -20.65
C LEU A 638 33.33 -29.64 -21.28
N LEU A 639 33.88 -29.08 -22.36
CA LEU A 639 35.10 -29.57 -22.99
C LEU A 639 36.33 -28.83 -22.45
N TYR A 640 37.38 -29.57 -22.11
CA TYR A 640 38.62 -29.01 -21.58
C TYR A 640 39.86 -29.80 -22.02
N THR A 641 40.83 -29.10 -22.61
CA THR A 641 42.17 -29.64 -22.86
C THR A 641 43.11 -29.29 -21.72
N ALA A 642 43.56 -30.28 -20.97
CA ALA A 642 44.39 -30.07 -19.79
C ALA A 642 45.78 -29.53 -20.16
N THR A 643 46.17 -28.41 -19.56
CA THR A 643 47.50 -27.81 -19.80
C THR A 643 48.58 -28.38 -18.89
N ARG A 644 48.19 -29.05 -17.79
CA ARG A 644 49.08 -29.68 -16.80
C ARG A 644 48.48 -31.00 -16.33
N SER A 645 49.35 -31.97 -16.00
CA SER A 645 48.92 -33.21 -15.38
C SER A 645 48.74 -33.00 -13.88
N GLY A 646 47.71 -33.59 -13.29
CA GLY A 646 47.46 -33.53 -11.85
C GLY A 646 45.97 -33.48 -11.50
N THR A 647 45.70 -33.33 -10.21
CA THR A 647 44.34 -33.20 -9.69
C THR A 647 43.74 -31.85 -10.08
N HIS A 648 42.57 -31.90 -10.69
CA HIS A 648 41.67 -30.78 -10.94
C HIS A 648 40.37 -31.07 -10.18
N TYR A 649 39.54 -30.04 -10.01
CA TYR A 649 38.25 -30.19 -9.34
C TYR A 649 37.13 -29.80 -10.30
N LEU A 650 36.30 -30.77 -10.66
CA LEU A 650 35.04 -30.49 -11.36
C LEU A 650 34.04 -30.04 -10.31
N THR A 651 33.46 -28.85 -10.50
CA THR A 651 32.52 -28.28 -9.54
C THR A 651 31.13 -28.17 -10.13
N VAL A 652 30.15 -28.63 -9.36
CA VAL A 652 28.72 -28.49 -9.67
C VAL A 652 28.17 -27.42 -8.75
N ASN A 653 27.77 -26.27 -9.30
CA ASN A 653 27.35 -25.12 -8.50
C ASN A 653 25.86 -24.87 -8.65
N ALA A 654 25.19 -24.48 -7.57
CA ALA A 654 23.82 -23.97 -7.61
C ALA A 654 23.74 -22.66 -8.43
N LEU A 655 22.83 -22.59 -9.41
CA LEU A 655 22.61 -21.44 -10.31
C LEU A 655 21.31 -20.69 -10.00
N MET A 656 21.35 -19.35 -10.13
CA MET A 656 20.31 -18.36 -9.81
C MET A 656 19.02 -18.37 -10.66
N ALA A 657 18.92 -19.14 -11.76
CA ALA A 657 17.95 -18.80 -12.80
C ALA A 657 16.60 -19.56 -12.88
N GLY A 658 16.25 -20.50 -11.98
CA GLY A 658 14.95 -21.20 -11.99
C GLY A 658 13.96 -20.70 -10.94
N THR A 659 12.65 -20.72 -11.26
CA THR A 659 11.52 -20.57 -10.32
C THR A 659 11.08 -21.91 -9.71
N GLY A 660 11.75 -23.02 -10.05
CA GLY A 660 11.46 -24.34 -9.53
C GLY A 660 11.91 -24.51 -8.08
N THR A 661 11.08 -25.18 -7.28
CA THR A 661 11.26 -25.44 -5.85
C THR A 661 12.16 -26.64 -5.54
N ASP A 662 12.60 -27.38 -6.57
CA ASP A 662 13.22 -28.68 -6.36
C ASP A 662 14.76 -28.57 -6.28
N LEU A 663 15.29 -28.71 -5.06
CA LEU A 663 16.68 -29.08 -4.80
C LEU A 663 16.91 -30.52 -5.31
N ALA A 664 17.14 -30.66 -6.62
CA ALA A 664 17.19 -31.95 -7.28
C ALA A 664 18.61 -32.52 -7.35
N GLY A 665 18.74 -33.84 -7.17
CA GLY A 665 20.01 -34.56 -7.39
C GLY A 665 20.49 -34.48 -8.84
N TYR A 666 21.79 -34.67 -9.05
CA TYR A 666 22.42 -34.64 -10.36
C TYR A 666 23.35 -35.84 -10.58
N THR A 667 23.77 -36.04 -11.82
CA THR A 667 24.82 -36.99 -12.20
C THR A 667 25.83 -36.27 -13.07
N VAL A 668 27.11 -36.35 -12.71
CA VAL A 668 28.24 -35.92 -13.53
C VAL A 668 28.99 -37.11 -14.11
N SER A 669 29.45 -37.00 -15.35
CA SER A 669 30.34 -37.98 -15.98
C SER A 669 31.55 -37.31 -16.60
N ALA A 670 32.66 -38.06 -16.68
CA ALA A 670 33.88 -37.60 -17.32
C ALA A 670 34.32 -38.58 -18.42
N HIS A 671 34.63 -38.06 -19.60
CA HIS A 671 35.11 -38.84 -20.74
C HIS A 671 36.37 -38.21 -21.31
N GLN A 672 37.37 -39.03 -21.67
CA GLN A 672 38.49 -38.54 -22.48
C GLN A 672 38.09 -38.60 -23.95
N ILE A 673 38.31 -37.51 -24.68
CA ILE A 673 38.05 -37.41 -26.11
C ILE A 673 39.37 -37.12 -26.83
N GLY A 674 39.81 -38.10 -27.63
CA GLY A 674 41.11 -38.08 -28.30
C GLY A 674 42.08 -39.04 -27.66
#